data_AF-A0AAD9T4E1-F1
#
_entry.id   AF-A0AAD9T4E1-F1
#
_cell.length_a   1.000
_cell.length_b   1.000
_cell.length_c   1.000
_cell.angle_alpha   90.00
_cell.angle_beta   90.00
_cell.angle_gamma   90.00
#
_symmetry.space_group_name_H-M   'P 1'
#
loop_
_entity.id
_entity.type
_entity.pdbx_description
1 polymer ?
#
loop_
_entity_poly.entity_id
_entity_poly.type
_entity_poly.pdbx_seq_one_letter_code
_entity_poly.pdbx_strand_id
1 'polypeptide(L)'
;MAPKYKDGDVVLAFSGKWVSWIHTAAAYAAFLSALIVGISLHYHKIVQNEYYGYPQEWFPSVSATIGDRYPERSFFMLFIAITSGPRFVLVGLWYLLTARPNEMLPKFVAGMGVFRTLTCGGWTYVTSTDDHDWHDIFMISYLVATLPWTLGCLSLSPNNAKALRYRKYLASAFFGTLVPMIFFFIQHKVYKVAGAYTIYAFFEWALVLFDVGFDAVTALDFDTFEVVVKDVKGLSKGDNRTMADAVHKKEKEKQVGQVFDQPYVWADAIDTAADIYNGFVFWSLLTSLGLLVWYFPLWHMGISGYEVMVMSTVSPFLLASSRVRSLVLKNLRVCHLSALAGLCAYQVVNPVLRLFIVGFAIWMSCLSWAATWFSECGQPGRLESKILAWTIGLIVSTVTKFAWQTSNPIWPTSHSENGGWNGVGLILAILAVLRSTRKVPVQAKDLAIQGRQEGSSVLAAFGIAGLFFGLHSLLSDSSTMILWGWEGYPVHGPIAVPHGAFIIAAMGAGLVLGLFGEAFARSWTFYGIGCAGAAMLTLYSNWRGFYGALILAVYLMAASVPLIGSAARKNPATSFGLGFLVYNFLVLFHVWVVAYAFVPGGPLVREHTDWVMTTMMLFIGCGVFSSVSSTPKAQRKRLNAFLKTRKQRSHYLYVLGLLQLFSVSIAYLRFPTYDYTPYHKDDKILTAGIWTVHFSLDNDMWSSEYRMRDLIKEMEIDVIGLLESDLQRIIMGNRDTTQFLAEDLGMYVDYGPGPNKHTWGCALLSKFPIVNSTHHLLPSPVGELAPAIHATLDVYGEMIDVFVFHSGQEEDPEDRRLQTEYLSKLMGSSPRPSILLSYLVTKPLEGNYNTWVSETSGMHDIDPSDWDRWCEYILYKGLKRTGYARVSRSTITDTELQVGKFKVGEKASEIESVRNARISEDQVPEGMRFPQRFRGEGVRGHAYHVFDEPRYFS
;
A
#
# COMPACT_ATOMS: atom_id res chain seq x y z
N MET A 1 -24.54 -16.66 35.89
CA MET A 1 -24.64 -18.03 36.46
C MET A 1 -23.34 -18.31 37.18
N ALA A 2 -23.41 -18.72 38.45
CA ALA A 2 -22.27 -19.38 39.08
C ALA A 2 -21.92 -20.64 38.27
N PRO A 3 -20.64 -21.00 38.09
CA PRO A 3 -20.30 -22.25 37.47
C PRO A 3 -20.80 -23.40 38.36
N LYS A 4 -21.66 -24.27 37.82
CA LYS A 4 -21.91 -25.58 38.42
C LYS A 4 -20.60 -26.38 38.30
N TYR A 5 -19.80 -26.37 39.36
CA TYR A 5 -18.71 -27.31 39.51
C TYR A 5 -19.29 -28.73 39.45
N LYS A 6 -18.76 -29.57 38.56
CA LYS A 6 -18.89 -31.02 38.71
C LYS A 6 -17.86 -31.42 39.75
N ASP A 7 -18.28 -32.14 40.79
CA ASP A 7 -17.34 -32.77 41.71
C ASP A 7 -16.55 -33.84 40.95
N GLY A 8 -15.24 -33.73 40.99
CA GLY A 8 -14.27 -34.63 40.38
C GLY A 8 -13.00 -34.63 41.23
N ASP A 9 -12.31 -35.75 41.25
CA ASP A 9 -11.27 -36.03 42.25
C ASP A 9 -10.08 -35.07 42.13
N VAL A 10 -9.53 -34.70 43.29
CA VAL A 10 -8.36 -33.82 43.40
C VAL A 10 -7.09 -34.64 43.23
N VAL A 11 -6.30 -34.28 42.21
CA VAL A 11 -5.03 -34.93 41.88
C VAL A 11 -3.84 -34.19 42.52
N LEU A 12 -3.94 -32.86 42.64
CA LEU A 12 -2.94 -31.99 43.27
C LEU A 12 -3.58 -30.67 43.70
N ALA A 13 -3.15 -30.07 44.82
CA ALA A 13 -3.58 -28.74 45.26
C ALA A 13 -2.39 -27.93 45.84
N PHE A 14 -2.29 -26.65 45.49
CA PHE A 14 -1.32 -25.71 46.07
C PHE A 14 -1.78 -24.25 46.00
N SER A 15 -1.28 -23.37 46.89
CA SER A 15 -1.68 -21.95 46.92
C SER A 15 -1.12 -21.14 45.74
N GLY A 16 -1.97 -20.30 45.14
CA GLY A 16 -1.65 -19.50 43.96
C GLY A 16 -0.51 -18.50 44.15
N LYS A 17 -0.25 -18.04 45.39
CA LYS A 17 0.86 -17.12 45.71
C LYS A 17 2.23 -17.66 45.31
N TRP A 18 2.41 -18.99 45.29
CA TRP A 18 3.67 -19.60 44.88
C TRP A 18 3.99 -19.31 43.41
N VAL A 19 2.99 -19.12 42.54
CA VAL A 19 3.22 -18.73 41.14
C VAL A 19 3.90 -17.37 41.06
N SER A 20 3.40 -16.38 41.81
CA SER A 20 3.99 -15.04 41.88
C SER A 20 5.37 -15.06 42.50
N TRP A 21 5.59 -15.82 43.57
CA TRP A 21 6.91 -15.94 44.20
C TRP A 21 7.95 -16.61 43.29
N ILE A 22 7.60 -17.70 42.59
CA ILE A 22 8.50 -18.38 41.66
C ILE A 22 8.81 -17.45 40.47
N HIS A 23 7.82 -16.76 39.91
CA HIS A 23 8.01 -15.74 38.87
C HIS A 23 9.01 -14.66 39.33
N THR A 24 8.77 -14.04 40.49
CA THR A 24 9.60 -12.93 40.98
C THR A 24 11.01 -13.38 41.35
N ALA A 25 11.17 -14.55 41.98
CA ALA A 25 12.47 -15.09 42.31
C ALA A 25 13.29 -15.44 41.07
N ALA A 26 12.69 -16.09 40.06
CA ALA A 26 13.36 -16.44 38.82
C ALA A 26 13.70 -15.18 37.98
N ALA A 27 12.80 -14.20 37.90
CA ALA A 27 13.05 -12.95 37.19
C ALA A 27 14.21 -12.15 37.80
N TYR A 28 14.22 -11.95 39.14
CA TYR A 28 15.34 -11.27 39.78
C TYR A 28 16.64 -12.09 39.75
N ALA A 29 16.57 -13.42 39.80
CA ALA A 29 17.74 -14.27 39.63
C ALA A 29 18.37 -14.07 38.24
N ALA A 30 17.58 -13.90 37.18
CA ALA A 30 18.09 -13.62 35.83
C ALA A 30 18.95 -12.35 35.80
N PHE A 31 18.37 -11.23 36.22
CA PHE A 31 19.04 -9.93 36.18
C PHE A 31 20.22 -9.82 37.17
N LEU A 32 20.08 -10.34 38.40
CA LEU A 32 21.15 -10.28 39.40
C LEU A 32 22.32 -11.23 39.06
N SER A 33 22.04 -12.44 38.55
CA SER A 33 23.13 -13.36 38.16
C SER A 33 23.89 -12.81 36.95
N ALA A 34 23.21 -12.26 35.95
CA ALA A 34 23.85 -11.60 34.82
C ALA A 34 24.74 -10.42 35.27
N LEU A 35 24.26 -9.56 36.18
CA LEU A 35 25.04 -8.44 36.72
C LEU A 35 26.28 -8.90 37.50
N ILE A 36 26.14 -9.90 38.37
CA ILE A 36 27.27 -10.44 39.16
C ILE A 36 28.31 -11.10 38.24
N VAL A 37 27.88 -11.89 37.26
CA VAL A 37 28.77 -12.57 36.30
C VAL A 37 29.44 -11.55 35.37
N GLY A 38 28.67 -10.57 34.85
CA GLY A 38 29.20 -9.52 33.98
C GLY A 38 30.20 -8.61 34.69
N ILE A 39 29.93 -8.19 35.93
CA ILE A 39 30.89 -7.40 36.72
C ILE A 39 32.13 -8.22 37.08
N SER A 40 31.99 -9.52 37.41
CA SER A 40 33.16 -10.34 37.80
C SER A 40 34.06 -10.75 36.63
N LEU A 41 33.53 -10.89 35.40
CA LEU A 41 34.28 -11.36 34.24
C LEU A 41 34.59 -10.27 33.20
N HIS A 42 33.69 -9.31 33.01
CA HIS A 42 33.70 -8.40 31.87
C HIS A 42 33.52 -6.91 32.21
N TYR A 43 33.68 -6.51 33.47
CA TYR A 43 33.45 -5.14 33.98
C TYR A 43 33.77 -4.02 32.99
N HIS A 44 35.04 -3.85 32.61
CA HIS A 44 35.48 -2.77 31.71
C HIS A 44 34.81 -2.79 30.33
N LYS A 45 34.31 -3.95 29.88
CA LYS A 45 33.67 -4.13 28.57
C LYS A 45 32.15 -3.87 28.60
N ILE A 46 31.49 -4.06 29.75
CA ILE A 46 30.04 -3.82 29.91
C ILE A 46 29.71 -2.41 30.42
N VAL A 47 30.68 -1.71 30.99
CA VAL A 47 30.57 -0.27 31.35
C VAL A 47 30.97 0.67 30.20
N GLN A 48 31.49 0.12 29.09
CA GLN A 48 31.91 0.90 27.92
C GLN A 48 30.70 1.22 27.02
N ASN A 49 30.65 2.45 26.50
CA ASN A 49 29.72 2.87 25.44
C ASN A 49 30.49 3.35 24.19
N GLU A 50 29.76 3.87 23.20
CA GLU A 50 30.30 4.34 21.90
C GLU A 50 31.37 5.46 22.01
N TYR A 51 31.38 6.22 23.10
CA TYR A 51 32.19 7.44 23.24
C TYR A 51 33.15 7.39 24.44
N TYR A 52 32.76 6.69 25.52
CA TYR A 52 33.48 6.66 26.80
C TYR A 52 33.48 5.26 27.42
N GLY A 53 34.43 5.03 28.32
CA GLY A 53 34.48 3.84 29.16
C GLY A 53 34.96 4.19 30.57
N TYR A 54 35.48 3.20 31.28
CA TYR A 54 36.07 3.41 32.61
C TYR A 54 37.30 4.35 32.51
N PRO A 55 37.46 5.36 33.39
CA PRO A 55 36.70 5.61 34.62
C PRO A 55 35.47 6.54 34.50
N GLN A 56 35.23 7.16 33.34
CA GLN A 56 34.09 8.07 33.15
C GLN A 56 32.75 7.34 33.28
N GLU A 57 32.69 6.13 32.74
CA GLU A 57 31.54 5.23 32.86
C GLU A 57 31.93 4.01 33.71
N TRP A 58 31.13 3.73 34.75
CA TRP A 58 31.52 2.78 35.80
C TRP A 58 30.38 1.87 36.29
N PHE A 59 29.16 2.05 35.78
CA PHE A 59 28.03 1.13 36.01
C PHE A 59 27.42 0.70 34.66
N PRO A 60 27.16 -0.59 34.43
CA PRO A 60 26.73 -1.09 33.13
C PRO A 60 25.23 -0.92 32.90
N SER A 61 24.84 -0.68 31.64
CA SER A 61 23.43 -0.72 31.21
C SER A 61 22.82 -2.11 31.39
N VAL A 62 21.50 -2.19 31.42
CA VAL A 62 20.76 -3.46 31.45
C VAL A 62 21.10 -4.26 30.18
N SER A 63 21.03 -3.63 29.00
CA SER A 63 21.27 -4.27 27.71
C SER A 63 22.69 -4.82 27.57
N ALA A 64 23.73 -4.05 27.92
CA ALA A 64 25.12 -4.53 27.86
C ALA A 64 25.39 -5.69 28.84
N THR A 65 24.68 -5.72 29.97
CA THR A 65 24.83 -6.78 30.99
C THR A 65 24.23 -8.12 30.55
N ILE A 66 23.19 -8.10 29.70
CA ILE A 66 22.41 -9.31 29.36
C ILE A 66 22.52 -9.76 27.90
N GLY A 67 22.92 -8.87 26.98
CA GLY A 67 22.99 -9.12 25.54
C GLY A 67 24.39 -9.41 25.00
N ASP A 68 25.44 -8.84 25.59
CA ASP A 68 26.70 -8.68 24.86
C ASP A 68 27.63 -9.91 24.92
N ARG A 69 27.65 -10.65 26.04
CA ARG A 69 28.75 -11.58 26.34
C ARG A 69 28.33 -12.86 27.04
N TYR A 70 29.05 -13.93 26.71
CA TYR A 70 29.02 -15.19 27.43
C TYR A 70 30.04 -15.15 28.58
N PRO A 71 29.73 -15.64 29.80
CA PRO A 71 28.56 -16.45 30.15
C PRO A 71 27.34 -15.68 30.72
N GLU A 72 27.44 -14.38 31.03
CA GLU A 72 26.36 -13.60 31.67
C GLU A 72 25.03 -13.63 30.90
N ARG A 73 25.08 -13.52 29.56
CA ARG A 73 23.92 -13.71 28.66
C ARG A 73 23.23 -15.08 28.87
N SER A 74 24.00 -16.15 29.02
CA SER A 74 23.46 -17.50 29.20
C SER A 74 22.80 -17.69 30.57
N PHE A 75 23.34 -17.06 31.62
CA PHE A 75 22.68 -17.02 32.94
C PHE A 75 21.34 -16.27 32.88
N PHE A 76 21.31 -15.10 32.23
CA PHE A 76 20.07 -14.35 31.99
C PHE A 76 19.02 -15.20 31.27
N MET A 77 19.36 -15.72 30.09
CA MET A 77 18.47 -16.52 29.25
C MET A 77 17.89 -17.73 30.00
N LEU A 78 18.72 -18.47 30.76
CA LEU A 78 18.27 -19.66 31.50
C LEU A 78 17.20 -19.31 32.56
N PHE A 79 17.43 -18.26 33.35
CA PHE A 79 16.47 -17.85 34.38
C PHE A 79 15.21 -17.21 33.79
N ILE A 80 15.29 -16.50 32.66
CA ILE A 80 14.09 -16.05 31.93
C ILE A 80 13.32 -17.24 31.33
N ALA A 81 14.00 -18.28 30.82
CA ALA A 81 13.36 -19.53 30.39
C ALA A 81 12.53 -20.14 31.53
N ILE A 82 13.11 -20.23 32.72
CA ILE A 82 12.44 -20.73 33.94
C ILE A 82 11.27 -19.81 34.34
N THR A 83 11.41 -18.49 34.17
CA THR A 83 10.37 -17.49 34.48
C THR A 83 9.14 -17.62 33.58
N SER A 84 9.29 -18.09 32.33
CA SER A 84 8.23 -18.13 31.32
C SER A 84 6.97 -18.90 31.74
N GLY A 85 7.11 -20.09 32.32
CA GLY A 85 5.98 -20.90 32.81
C GLY A 85 5.19 -20.20 33.92
N PRO A 86 5.83 -19.85 35.06
CA PRO A 86 5.23 -19.03 36.11
C PRO A 86 4.60 -17.73 35.58
N ARG A 87 5.21 -17.09 34.58
CA ARG A 87 4.69 -15.86 33.95
C ARG A 87 3.34 -16.07 33.28
N PHE A 88 3.21 -17.08 32.42
CA PHE A 88 1.93 -17.39 31.77
C PHE A 88 0.85 -17.80 32.78
N VAL A 89 1.23 -18.54 33.83
CA VAL A 89 0.29 -18.90 34.90
C VAL A 89 -0.13 -17.67 35.71
N LEU A 90 0.77 -16.71 35.99
CA LEU A 90 0.45 -15.44 36.65
C LEU A 90 -0.57 -14.64 35.85
N VAL A 91 -0.37 -14.50 34.53
CA VAL A 91 -1.34 -13.82 33.64
C VAL A 91 -2.70 -14.55 33.63
N GLY A 92 -2.69 -15.88 33.61
CA GLY A 92 -3.89 -16.71 33.69
C GLY A 92 -4.65 -16.57 35.00
N LEU A 93 -3.97 -16.61 36.15
CA LEU A 93 -4.56 -16.39 37.47
C LEU A 93 -5.09 -14.96 37.61
N TRP A 94 -4.37 -13.97 37.09
CA TRP A 94 -4.83 -12.58 37.08
C TRP A 94 -6.12 -12.41 36.26
N TYR A 95 -6.22 -13.09 35.12
CA TYR A 95 -7.46 -13.16 34.35
C TYR A 95 -8.60 -13.79 35.17
N LEU A 96 -8.37 -14.95 35.79
CA LEU A 96 -9.39 -15.65 36.59
C LEU A 96 -9.88 -14.83 37.79
N LEU A 97 -9.01 -14.05 38.42
CA LEU A 97 -9.32 -13.14 39.54
C LEU A 97 -10.24 -12.00 39.10
N THR A 98 -10.00 -11.48 37.90
CA THR A 98 -10.64 -10.26 37.40
C THR A 98 -11.80 -10.54 36.44
N ALA A 99 -12.00 -11.80 36.01
CA ALA A 99 -13.03 -12.21 35.06
C ALA A 99 -14.47 -12.00 35.57
N ARG A 100 -15.04 -10.83 35.28
CA ARG A 100 -16.46 -10.51 35.50
C ARG A 100 -17.32 -10.88 34.27
N PRO A 101 -18.56 -11.36 34.45
CA PRO A 101 -19.47 -11.60 33.34
C PRO A 101 -19.79 -10.32 32.55
N ASN A 102 -19.64 -10.37 31.21
CA ASN A 102 -19.83 -9.26 30.28
C ASN A 102 -18.82 -8.10 30.37
N GLU A 103 -17.68 -8.27 31.06
CA GLU A 103 -16.59 -7.29 31.02
C GLU A 103 -15.50 -7.73 30.03
N MET A 104 -15.13 -6.82 29.12
CA MET A 104 -14.08 -7.05 28.12
C MET A 104 -12.68 -6.67 28.64
N LEU A 105 -12.61 -5.78 29.63
CA LEU A 105 -11.35 -5.29 30.19
C LEU A 105 -10.47 -6.42 30.76
N PRO A 106 -10.96 -7.39 31.56
CA PRO A 106 -10.16 -8.54 32.00
C PRO A 106 -9.55 -9.36 30.85
N LYS A 107 -10.30 -9.56 29.76
CA LYS A 107 -9.82 -10.32 28.59
C LYS A 107 -8.75 -9.55 27.82
N PHE A 108 -8.94 -8.25 27.65
CA PHE A 108 -7.96 -7.38 27.02
C PHE A 108 -6.65 -7.35 27.81
N VAL A 109 -6.73 -7.18 29.13
CA VAL A 109 -5.55 -7.20 30.03
C VAL A 109 -4.85 -8.55 29.98
N ALA A 110 -5.58 -9.67 29.99
CA ALA A 110 -5.00 -11.00 29.80
C ALA A 110 -4.26 -11.13 28.44
N GLY A 111 -4.88 -10.65 27.35
CA GLY A 111 -4.26 -10.63 26.02
C GLY A 111 -2.98 -9.79 25.97
N MET A 112 -2.99 -8.60 26.57
CA MET A 112 -1.79 -7.75 26.67
C MET A 112 -0.72 -8.38 27.57
N GLY A 113 -1.09 -9.10 28.63
CA GLY A 113 -0.17 -9.85 29.47
C GLY A 113 0.53 -11.00 28.73
N VAL A 114 -0.22 -11.73 27.88
CA VAL A 114 0.34 -12.78 27.01
C VAL A 114 1.26 -12.16 25.96
N PHE A 115 0.82 -11.11 25.27
CA PHE A 115 1.62 -10.41 24.26
C PHE A 115 2.93 -9.86 24.85
N ARG A 116 2.85 -9.14 25.98
CA ARG A 116 4.01 -8.67 26.76
C ARG A 116 4.95 -9.82 27.16
N THR A 117 4.41 -10.99 27.50
CA THR A 117 5.24 -12.16 27.85
C THR A 117 5.98 -12.72 26.63
N LEU A 118 5.34 -12.75 25.45
CA LEU A 118 5.96 -13.20 24.21
C LEU A 118 7.03 -12.23 23.71
N THR A 119 6.78 -10.91 23.74
CA THR A 119 7.77 -9.90 23.34
C THR A 119 8.95 -9.83 24.30
N CYS A 120 8.76 -10.12 25.59
CA CYS A 120 9.84 -10.32 26.55
C CYS A 120 10.80 -11.45 26.14
N GLY A 121 10.23 -12.60 25.72
CA GLY A 121 11.02 -13.69 25.14
C GLY A 121 11.73 -13.25 23.86
N GLY A 122 11.05 -12.49 22.99
CA GLY A 122 11.62 -11.94 21.76
C GLY A 122 12.94 -11.21 21.99
N TRP A 123 12.96 -10.15 22.79
CA TRP A 123 14.20 -9.38 23.04
C TRP A 123 15.20 -10.10 23.95
N THR A 124 14.75 -11.09 24.75
CA THR A 124 15.65 -11.95 25.53
C THR A 124 16.49 -12.87 24.65
N TYR A 125 15.87 -13.50 23.63
CA TYR A 125 16.51 -14.51 22.79
C TYR A 125 17.15 -13.95 21.52
N VAL A 126 16.53 -12.92 20.93
CA VAL A 126 17.15 -12.08 19.89
C VAL A 126 17.83 -10.92 20.61
N THR A 127 19.14 -11.02 20.82
CA THR A 127 19.92 -9.97 21.48
C THR A 127 20.33 -8.87 20.50
N SER A 128 20.58 -7.66 21.02
CA SER A 128 21.13 -6.52 20.26
C SER A 128 22.41 -6.83 19.48
N THR A 129 23.18 -7.83 19.94
CA THR A 129 24.39 -8.36 19.30
C THR A 129 24.14 -9.35 18.16
N ASP A 130 22.98 -10.01 18.14
CA ASP A 130 22.63 -11.01 17.13
C ASP A 130 21.84 -10.37 15.98
N ASP A 131 20.85 -9.55 16.31
CA ASP A 131 20.02 -8.78 15.38
C ASP A 131 19.44 -7.56 16.10
N HIS A 132 19.99 -6.38 15.81
CA HIS A 132 19.65 -5.13 16.50
C HIS A 132 18.21 -4.69 16.23
N ASP A 133 17.74 -4.83 14.99
CA ASP A 133 16.44 -4.32 14.56
C ASP A 133 15.30 -5.15 15.18
N TRP A 134 15.40 -6.48 15.15
CA TRP A 134 14.41 -7.34 15.79
C TRP A 134 14.44 -7.23 17.32
N HIS A 135 15.62 -7.06 17.93
CA HIS A 135 15.75 -6.80 19.37
C HIS A 135 14.95 -5.55 19.79
N ASP A 136 15.16 -4.43 19.11
CA ASP A 136 14.47 -3.16 19.39
C ASP A 136 12.96 -3.26 19.15
N ILE A 137 12.52 -3.91 18.07
CA ILE A 137 11.09 -4.16 17.81
C ILE A 137 10.44 -4.91 18.98
N PHE A 138 11.09 -5.96 19.49
CA PHE A 138 10.56 -6.72 20.63
C PHE A 138 10.61 -5.93 21.95
N MET A 139 11.67 -5.15 22.20
CA MET A 139 11.80 -4.30 23.39
C MET A 139 10.75 -3.18 23.41
N ILE A 140 10.58 -2.45 22.30
CA ILE A 140 9.56 -1.41 22.17
C ILE A 140 8.15 -2.01 22.31
N SER A 141 7.89 -3.15 21.66
CA SER A 141 6.61 -3.86 21.78
C SER A 141 6.31 -4.31 23.22
N TYR A 142 7.33 -4.69 23.99
CA TYR A 142 7.22 -4.96 25.42
C TYR A 142 6.82 -3.72 26.22
N LEU A 143 7.56 -2.61 26.06
CA LEU A 143 7.31 -1.36 26.78
C LEU A 143 5.92 -0.77 26.47
N VAL A 144 5.51 -0.78 25.21
CA VAL A 144 4.17 -0.34 24.77
C VAL A 144 3.08 -1.23 25.38
N ALA A 145 3.32 -2.55 25.50
CA ALA A 145 2.38 -3.48 26.11
C ALA A 145 2.31 -3.39 27.64
N THR A 146 3.36 -2.89 28.31
CA THR A 146 3.38 -2.64 29.76
C THR A 146 2.36 -1.57 30.17
N LEU A 147 2.09 -0.55 29.35
CA LEU A 147 1.11 0.49 29.66
C LEU A 147 -0.34 -0.04 29.84
N PRO A 148 -0.97 -0.73 28.86
CA PRO A 148 -2.31 -1.29 29.02
C PRO A 148 -2.35 -2.46 30.01
N TRP A 149 -1.25 -3.21 30.20
CA TRP A 149 -1.15 -4.19 31.29
C TRP A 149 -1.28 -3.51 32.66
N THR A 150 -0.43 -2.52 32.95
CA THR A 150 -0.34 -1.86 34.25
C THR A 150 -1.61 -1.07 34.59
N LEU A 151 -2.15 -0.28 33.65
CA LEU A 151 -3.43 0.41 33.82
C LEU A 151 -4.60 -0.58 33.97
N GLY A 152 -4.55 -1.69 33.24
CA GLY A 152 -5.47 -2.81 33.37
C GLY A 152 -5.47 -3.45 34.75
N CYS A 153 -4.30 -3.83 35.25
CA CYS A 153 -4.15 -4.41 36.58
C CYS A 153 -4.53 -3.42 37.70
N LEU A 154 -4.30 -2.13 37.53
CA LEU A 154 -4.75 -1.10 38.48
C LEU A 154 -6.27 -0.94 38.50
N SER A 155 -6.91 -0.88 37.33
CA SER A 155 -8.38 -0.71 37.21
C SER A 155 -9.17 -1.95 37.62
N LEU A 156 -8.61 -3.15 37.43
CA LEU A 156 -9.23 -4.42 37.80
C LEU A 156 -8.80 -4.96 39.18
N SER A 157 -7.92 -4.26 39.90
CA SER A 157 -7.45 -4.73 41.21
C SER A 157 -8.62 -4.96 42.19
N PRO A 158 -8.65 -6.09 42.92
CA PRO A 158 -9.63 -6.31 43.98
C PRO A 158 -9.55 -5.24 45.09
N ASN A 159 -10.52 -5.26 46.02
CA ASN A 159 -10.55 -4.41 47.23
C ASN A 159 -9.48 -4.83 48.27
N ASN A 160 -8.22 -4.97 47.84
CA ASN A 160 -7.05 -5.19 48.66
C ASN A 160 -6.26 -3.88 48.74
N ALA A 161 -6.52 -3.08 49.78
CA ALA A 161 -5.90 -1.76 49.96
C ALA A 161 -4.37 -1.82 49.99
N LYS A 162 -3.78 -2.92 50.48
CA LYS A 162 -2.34 -3.12 50.53
C LYS A 162 -1.76 -3.36 49.12
N ALA A 163 -2.36 -4.27 48.34
CA ALA A 163 -1.94 -4.53 46.96
C ALA A 163 -2.12 -3.30 46.06
N LEU A 164 -3.27 -2.62 46.12
CA LEU A 164 -3.53 -1.41 45.33
C LEU A 164 -2.54 -0.28 45.65
N ARG A 165 -2.16 -0.11 46.93
CA ARG A 165 -1.16 0.88 47.34
C ARG A 165 0.21 0.59 46.73
N TYR A 166 0.70 -0.64 46.82
CA TYR A 166 1.99 -1.01 46.22
C TYR A 166 1.98 -0.92 44.69
N ARG A 167 0.92 -1.40 44.01
CA ARG A 167 0.78 -1.25 42.55
C ARG A 167 0.82 0.21 42.11
N LYS A 168 0.14 1.12 42.82
CA LYS A 168 0.18 2.55 42.50
C LYS A 168 1.58 3.12 42.65
N TYR A 169 2.28 2.84 43.76
CA TYR A 169 3.67 3.32 43.93
C TYR A 169 4.62 2.77 42.87
N LEU A 170 4.55 1.47 42.55
CA LEU A 170 5.44 0.84 41.57
C LEU A 170 5.14 1.31 40.13
N ALA A 171 3.87 1.46 39.76
CA ALA A 171 3.49 2.02 38.47
C ALA A 171 3.92 3.49 38.33
N SER A 172 3.68 4.32 39.36
CA SER A 172 4.13 5.72 39.37
C SER A 172 5.65 5.84 39.35
N ALA A 173 6.38 4.96 40.04
CA ALA A 173 7.84 4.91 40.00
C ALA A 173 8.34 4.50 38.61
N PHE A 174 7.76 3.47 37.98
CA PHE A 174 8.10 3.04 36.63
C PHE A 174 7.90 4.17 35.61
N PHE A 175 6.68 4.70 35.46
CA PHE A 175 6.43 5.76 34.48
C PHE A 175 7.11 7.09 34.82
N GLY A 176 7.29 7.41 36.11
CA GLY A 176 8.04 8.59 36.55
C GLY A 176 9.53 8.50 36.21
N THR A 177 10.11 7.30 36.23
CA THR A 177 11.53 7.05 35.93
C THR A 177 11.86 7.16 34.43
N LEU A 178 10.88 6.97 33.54
CA LEU A 178 11.08 7.16 32.10
C LEU A 178 11.52 8.59 31.74
N VAL A 179 11.03 9.61 32.45
CA VAL A 179 11.35 11.02 32.16
C VAL A 179 12.85 11.34 32.35
N PRO A 180 13.47 11.11 33.54
CA PRO A 180 14.90 11.30 33.69
C PRO A 180 15.72 10.30 32.85
N MET A 181 15.24 9.07 32.63
CA MET A 181 15.92 8.12 31.75
C MET A 181 16.07 8.68 30.32
N ILE A 182 14.99 9.17 29.71
CA ILE A 182 15.01 9.76 28.36
C ILE A 182 15.93 11.00 28.33
N PHE A 183 15.90 11.84 29.38
CA PHE A 183 16.81 12.98 29.48
C PHE A 183 18.28 12.53 29.46
N PHE A 184 18.68 11.58 30.31
CA PHE A 184 20.08 11.11 30.34
C PHE A 184 20.48 10.28 29.11
N PHE A 185 19.53 9.60 28.46
CA PHE A 185 19.76 8.98 27.15
C PHE A 185 20.14 10.03 26.09
N ILE A 186 19.43 11.17 26.03
CA ILE A 186 19.75 12.27 25.12
C ILE A 186 21.11 12.91 25.48
N GLN A 187 21.41 13.09 26.77
CA GLN A 187 22.73 13.58 27.23
C GLN A 187 23.87 12.65 26.81
N HIS A 188 23.66 11.34 26.86
CA HIS A 188 24.63 10.34 26.40
C HIS A 188 24.76 10.30 24.87
N LYS A 189 23.66 10.13 24.12
CA LYS A 189 23.68 9.86 22.67
C LYS A 189 23.89 11.11 21.82
N VAL A 190 23.22 12.22 22.16
CA VAL A 190 23.23 13.44 21.34
C VAL A 190 24.31 14.41 21.82
N TYR A 191 24.31 14.74 23.12
CA TYR A 191 25.24 15.73 23.69
C TYR A 191 26.58 15.14 24.13
N LYS A 192 26.72 13.81 24.14
CA LYS A 192 27.97 13.08 24.43
C LYS A 192 28.60 13.51 25.76
N VAL A 193 27.79 13.62 26.80
CA VAL A 193 28.23 14.00 28.15
C VAL A 193 28.80 12.77 28.87
N ALA A 194 30.05 12.84 29.30
CA ALA A 194 30.71 11.78 30.07
C ALA A 194 30.02 11.53 31.42
N GLY A 195 29.78 10.26 31.75
CA GLY A 195 29.07 9.82 32.97
C GLY A 195 27.54 9.81 32.84
N ALA A 196 26.97 10.34 31.74
CA ALA A 196 25.53 10.34 31.52
C ALA A 196 24.98 8.93 31.25
N TYR A 197 25.78 8.03 30.67
CA TYR A 197 25.39 6.64 30.41
C TYR A 197 25.28 5.83 31.70
N THR A 198 26.20 6.03 32.66
CA THR A 198 26.10 5.46 34.01
C THR A 198 24.83 5.91 34.74
N ILE A 199 24.46 7.19 34.65
CA ILE A 199 23.22 7.71 35.26
C ILE A 199 21.98 7.13 34.55
N TYR A 200 22.00 7.05 33.22
CA TYR A 200 20.97 6.39 32.42
C TYR A 200 20.78 4.92 32.82
N ALA A 201 21.87 4.16 32.98
CA ALA A 201 21.85 2.76 33.39
C ALA A 201 21.16 2.57 34.75
N PHE A 202 21.41 3.41 35.75
CA PHE A 202 20.69 3.33 37.03
C PHE A 202 19.17 3.45 36.87
N PHE A 203 18.68 4.25 35.91
CA PHE A 203 17.26 4.34 35.62
C PHE A 203 16.72 3.13 34.87
N GLU A 204 17.46 2.53 33.93
CA GLU A 204 17.07 1.24 33.31
C GLU A 204 16.92 0.14 34.37
N TRP A 205 17.92 -0.03 35.24
CA TRP A 205 17.90 -1.02 36.32
C TRP A 205 16.73 -0.76 37.28
N ALA A 206 16.42 0.50 37.57
CA ALA A 206 15.25 0.86 38.37
C ALA A 206 13.92 0.47 37.68
N LEU A 207 13.78 0.66 36.36
CA LEU A 207 12.60 0.21 35.62
C LEU A 207 12.39 -1.31 35.74
N VAL A 208 13.46 -2.10 35.58
CA VAL A 208 13.40 -3.57 35.75
C VAL A 208 12.91 -3.95 37.15
N LEU A 209 13.44 -3.30 38.20
CA LEU A 209 13.03 -3.53 39.58
C LEU A 209 11.54 -3.15 39.83
N PHE A 210 11.09 -2.03 39.29
CA PHE A 210 9.69 -1.62 39.45
C PHE A 210 8.71 -2.50 38.67
N ASP A 211 9.12 -3.01 37.51
CA ASP A 211 8.28 -3.83 36.64
C ASP A 211 8.09 -5.26 37.17
N VAL A 212 9.19 -5.94 37.51
CA VAL A 212 9.13 -7.25 38.20
C VAL A 212 8.45 -7.10 39.56
N GLY A 213 8.71 -6.00 40.27
CA GLY A 213 8.06 -5.66 41.53
C GLY A 213 6.55 -5.47 41.40
N PHE A 214 6.06 -4.83 40.33
CA PHE A 214 4.63 -4.60 40.10
C PHE A 214 3.87 -5.92 39.98
N ASP A 215 4.43 -6.87 39.22
CA ASP A 215 3.83 -8.19 39.06
C ASP A 215 4.02 -9.07 40.31
N ALA A 216 5.07 -8.86 41.12
CA ALA A 216 5.22 -9.51 42.43
C ALA A 216 4.06 -9.21 43.40
N VAL A 217 3.43 -8.03 43.31
CA VAL A 217 2.28 -7.64 44.14
C VAL A 217 1.10 -8.61 43.97
N THR A 218 0.99 -9.33 42.84
CA THR A 218 -0.03 -10.38 42.64
C THR A 218 -0.01 -11.46 43.72
N ALA A 219 1.12 -11.70 44.39
CA ALA A 219 1.21 -12.64 45.52
C ALA A 219 0.23 -12.31 46.66
N LEU A 220 -0.08 -11.02 46.87
CA LEU A 220 -1.03 -10.55 47.90
C LEU A 220 -2.50 -10.80 47.52
N ASP A 221 -2.79 -10.97 46.23
CA ASP A 221 -4.15 -11.26 45.74
C ASP A 221 -4.34 -12.76 45.51
N PHE A 222 -3.31 -13.47 45.04
CA PHE A 222 -3.33 -14.92 44.82
C PHE A 222 -3.22 -15.74 46.12
N ASP A 223 -3.05 -15.11 47.28
CA ASP A 223 -3.26 -15.76 48.58
C ASP A 223 -4.74 -16.17 48.77
N THR A 224 -5.67 -15.55 48.03
CA THR A 224 -7.08 -15.96 47.96
C THR A 224 -7.34 -17.15 47.02
N PHE A 225 -6.31 -17.66 46.34
CA PHE A 225 -6.44 -18.77 45.39
C PHE A 225 -5.74 -20.05 45.86
N GLU A 226 -6.44 -21.15 45.64
CA GLU A 226 -5.89 -22.50 45.62
C GLU A 226 -5.98 -23.04 44.18
N VAL A 227 -4.84 -23.43 43.62
CA VAL A 227 -4.74 -24.09 42.32
C VAL A 227 -4.95 -25.58 42.54
N VAL A 228 -6.16 -26.05 42.24
CA VAL A 228 -6.56 -27.45 42.41
C VAL A 228 -6.68 -28.12 41.04
N VAL A 229 -5.83 -29.12 40.80
CA VAL A 229 -5.89 -29.98 39.61
C VAL A 229 -6.95 -31.06 39.86
N LYS A 230 -8.05 -31.03 39.10
CA LYS A 230 -9.16 -32.00 39.19
C LYS A 230 -9.41 -32.68 37.85
N ASP A 231 -9.75 -33.97 37.83
CA ASP A 231 -10.28 -34.61 36.62
C ASP A 231 -11.77 -34.29 36.43
N VAL A 232 -12.05 -33.09 35.90
CA VAL A 232 -13.41 -32.50 35.83
C VAL A 232 -14.30 -33.11 34.74
N LYS A 233 -13.74 -33.90 33.83
CA LYS A 233 -14.49 -34.54 32.74
C LYS A 233 -14.68 -36.03 32.95
N GLY A 234 -13.91 -36.60 33.88
CA GLY A 234 -13.31 -37.91 33.66
C GLY A 234 -12.70 -37.98 32.27
N LEU A 235 -11.47 -37.50 32.00
CA LEU A 235 -10.72 -38.19 30.92
C LEU A 235 -10.17 -39.54 31.38
N SER A 236 -10.35 -39.84 32.68
CA SER A 236 -10.54 -41.19 33.21
C SER A 236 -11.94 -41.83 33.00
N LYS A 237 -12.99 -41.11 32.54
CA LYS A 237 -14.39 -41.56 32.20
C LYS A 237 -15.33 -40.41 31.71
N GLY A 238 -15.55 -40.26 30.39
CA GLY A 238 -15.92 -38.96 29.77
C GLY A 238 -17.37 -38.43 29.79
N ASP A 239 -17.47 -37.08 29.76
CA ASP A 239 -18.20 -36.24 28.77
C ASP A 239 -19.44 -35.34 29.16
N ASN A 240 -19.54 -34.22 28.43
CA ASN A 240 -20.64 -33.33 27.96
C ASN A 240 -21.85 -32.77 28.79
N ARG A 241 -22.13 -31.46 28.51
CA ARG A 241 -23.42 -30.75 28.21
C ARG A 241 -24.46 -30.33 29.29
N THR A 242 -25.38 -29.34 29.11
CA THR A 242 -25.34 -27.95 28.51
C THR A 242 -26.62 -27.11 28.81
N MET A 243 -26.48 -25.78 29.04
CA MET A 243 -27.41 -24.64 28.68
C MET A 243 -28.80 -24.52 29.38
N ALA A 244 -29.36 -23.31 29.62
CA ALA A 244 -30.15 -22.57 28.62
C ALA A 244 -30.04 -21.01 28.59
N ASP A 245 -30.09 -20.25 29.69
CA ASP A 245 -30.47 -18.80 29.67
C ASP A 245 -29.45 -17.79 29.08
N ALA A 246 -28.35 -18.27 28.49
CA ALA A 246 -27.26 -17.44 27.99
C ALA A 246 -27.50 -16.90 26.56
N VAL A 247 -28.74 -16.53 26.20
CA VAL A 247 -29.17 -16.40 24.79
C VAL A 247 -29.07 -14.97 24.24
N HIS A 248 -29.87 -14.00 24.71
CA HIS A 248 -30.08 -12.74 23.97
C HIS A 248 -29.05 -11.61 24.15
N LYS A 249 -28.58 -11.28 25.36
CA LYS A 249 -27.50 -10.26 25.50
C LYS A 249 -26.16 -10.79 24.98
N LYS A 250 -25.96 -12.10 25.09
CA LYS A 250 -24.82 -12.83 24.55
C LYS A 250 -24.83 -12.88 23.02
N GLU A 251 -25.91 -12.49 22.33
CA GLU A 251 -26.14 -12.81 20.91
C GLU A 251 -25.38 -11.94 19.90
N LYS A 252 -24.99 -10.69 20.27
CA LYS A 252 -24.07 -9.84 19.48
C LYS A 252 -22.60 -10.18 19.74
N GLU A 253 -22.20 -10.36 21.00
CA GLU A 253 -20.83 -10.81 21.32
C GLU A 253 -20.57 -12.25 20.84
N LYS A 254 -21.58 -13.14 20.86
CA LYS A 254 -21.56 -14.44 20.17
C LYS A 254 -21.44 -14.30 18.66
N GLN A 255 -21.93 -13.24 18.02
CA GLN A 255 -21.85 -13.15 16.55
C GLN A 255 -20.41 -13.01 16.06
N VAL A 256 -19.56 -12.33 16.84
CA VAL A 256 -18.11 -12.27 16.59
C VAL A 256 -17.43 -13.49 17.21
N GLY A 257 -17.67 -13.76 18.50
CA GLY A 257 -17.06 -14.89 19.23
C GLY A 257 -17.29 -16.26 18.58
N GLN A 258 -18.53 -16.62 18.22
CA GLN A 258 -18.86 -17.94 17.66
C GLN A 258 -18.38 -18.16 16.22
N VAL A 259 -17.88 -17.12 15.55
CA VAL A 259 -17.15 -17.26 14.28
C VAL A 259 -15.73 -17.78 14.59
N PHE A 260 -15.09 -17.25 15.62
CA PHE A 260 -13.75 -17.65 16.06
C PHE A 260 -13.72 -18.88 17.01
N ASP A 261 -14.82 -19.21 17.70
CA ASP A 261 -14.95 -20.41 18.56
C ASP A 261 -15.05 -21.74 17.77
N GLN A 262 -14.94 -21.73 16.43
CA GLN A 262 -14.98 -22.93 15.59
C GLN A 262 -13.59 -23.58 15.51
N PRO A 263 -13.47 -24.92 15.51
CA PRO A 263 -12.18 -25.58 15.30
C PRO A 263 -11.62 -25.24 13.91
N TYR A 264 -10.34 -24.88 13.85
CA TYR A 264 -9.66 -24.56 12.59
C TYR A 264 -9.51 -25.81 11.71
N VAL A 265 -10.11 -25.79 10.52
CA VAL A 265 -10.03 -26.89 9.54
C VAL A 265 -9.16 -26.45 8.35
N TRP A 266 -8.01 -27.10 8.18
CA TRP A 266 -7.08 -26.87 7.07
C TRP A 266 -7.74 -27.03 5.69
N ALA A 267 -8.62 -28.02 5.53
CA ALA A 267 -9.30 -28.27 4.26
C ALA A 267 -10.25 -27.13 3.83
N ASP A 268 -10.83 -26.40 4.80
CA ASP A 268 -11.66 -25.22 4.54
C ASP A 268 -10.78 -23.97 4.33
N ALA A 269 -9.66 -23.85 5.05
CA ALA A 269 -8.67 -22.80 4.80
C ALA A 269 -8.12 -22.84 3.36
N ILE A 270 -7.81 -24.03 2.85
CA ILE A 270 -7.35 -24.25 1.46
C ILE A 270 -8.47 -23.94 0.45
N ASP A 271 -9.74 -24.23 0.77
CA ASP A 271 -10.88 -23.83 -0.08
C ASP A 271 -11.02 -22.30 -0.14
N THR A 272 -10.92 -21.62 1.01
CA THR A 272 -10.96 -20.15 1.10
C THR A 272 -9.80 -19.51 0.35
N ALA A 273 -8.57 -20.00 0.51
CA ALA A 273 -7.39 -19.50 -0.19
C ALA A 273 -7.54 -19.66 -1.72
N ALA A 274 -7.98 -20.83 -2.19
CA ALA A 274 -8.25 -21.07 -3.61
C ALA A 274 -9.36 -20.13 -4.15
N ASP A 275 -10.45 -19.95 -3.41
CA ASP A 275 -11.53 -19.05 -3.81
C ASP A 275 -11.03 -17.59 -3.93
N ILE A 276 -10.28 -17.10 -2.94
CA ILE A 276 -9.69 -15.74 -2.95
C ILE A 276 -8.69 -15.59 -4.11
N TYR A 277 -7.86 -16.59 -4.37
CA TYR A 277 -6.86 -16.54 -5.43
C TYR A 277 -7.50 -16.42 -6.82
N ASN A 278 -8.63 -17.10 -7.07
CA ASN A 278 -9.41 -16.89 -8.30
C ASN A 278 -9.97 -15.46 -8.42
N GLY A 279 -10.27 -14.82 -7.28
CA GLY A 279 -10.65 -13.41 -7.22
C GLY A 279 -9.49 -12.48 -7.55
N PHE A 280 -8.30 -12.74 -6.99
CA PHE A 280 -7.06 -12.03 -7.31
C PHE A 280 -6.73 -12.11 -8.80
N VAL A 281 -6.78 -13.31 -9.41
CA VAL A 281 -6.56 -13.49 -10.86
C VAL A 281 -7.56 -12.69 -11.70
N PHE A 282 -8.84 -12.64 -11.30
CA PHE A 282 -9.83 -11.79 -11.99
C PHE A 282 -9.42 -10.32 -12.00
N TRP A 283 -9.00 -9.78 -10.85
CA TRP A 283 -8.61 -8.37 -10.73
C TRP A 283 -7.29 -8.06 -11.44
N SER A 284 -6.31 -8.96 -11.39
CA SER A 284 -5.06 -8.83 -12.16
C SER A 284 -5.33 -8.79 -13.66
N LEU A 285 -6.18 -9.68 -14.19
CA LEU A 285 -6.56 -9.64 -15.60
C LEU A 285 -7.33 -8.37 -15.96
N LEU A 286 -8.35 -8.00 -15.17
CA LEU A 286 -9.16 -6.81 -15.43
C LEU A 286 -8.34 -5.52 -15.45
N THR A 287 -7.45 -5.33 -14.47
CA THR A 287 -6.59 -4.14 -14.37
C THR A 287 -5.57 -4.07 -15.51
N SER A 288 -5.14 -5.21 -16.07
CA SER A 288 -4.28 -5.23 -17.25
C SER A 288 -4.96 -4.81 -18.55
N LEU A 289 -6.29 -4.92 -18.67
CA LEU A 289 -6.99 -4.64 -19.93
C LEU A 289 -6.81 -3.20 -20.40
N GLY A 290 -6.81 -2.25 -19.46
CA GLY A 290 -6.58 -0.83 -19.76
C GLY A 290 -5.27 -0.63 -20.51
N LEU A 291 -4.17 -1.11 -19.93
CA LEU A 291 -2.81 -1.02 -20.47
C LEU A 291 -2.74 -1.57 -21.91
N LEU A 292 -3.29 -2.78 -22.14
CA LEU A 292 -3.24 -3.43 -23.44
C LEU A 292 -4.13 -2.76 -24.49
N VAL A 293 -5.21 -2.09 -24.08
CA VAL A 293 -6.06 -1.31 -25.00
C VAL A 293 -5.39 0.01 -25.32
N TRP A 294 -4.88 0.73 -24.30
CA TRP A 294 -4.35 2.09 -24.42
C TRP A 294 -3.08 2.19 -25.28
N TYR A 295 -2.27 1.12 -25.31
CA TYR A 295 -1.16 0.98 -26.25
C TYR A 295 -1.54 1.29 -27.71
N PHE A 296 -2.74 0.94 -28.17
CA PHE A 296 -3.10 1.15 -29.58
C PHE A 296 -3.40 2.62 -29.94
N PRO A 297 -4.25 3.36 -29.18
CA PRO A 297 -4.40 4.80 -29.35
C PRO A 297 -3.09 5.59 -29.34
N LEU A 298 -2.15 5.20 -28.47
CA LEU A 298 -0.82 5.80 -28.37
C LEU A 298 -0.01 5.60 -29.66
N TRP A 299 0.32 4.36 -30.04
CA TRP A 299 1.16 4.08 -31.21
C TRP A 299 0.49 4.41 -32.56
N HIS A 300 -0.84 4.58 -32.60
CA HIS A 300 -1.57 5.04 -33.79
C HIS A 300 -1.92 6.53 -33.78
N MET A 301 -1.62 7.26 -32.70
CA MET A 301 -2.00 8.67 -32.50
C MET A 301 -3.49 8.94 -32.79
N GLY A 302 -4.37 8.03 -32.36
CA GLY A 302 -5.81 8.11 -32.64
C GLY A 302 -6.55 6.77 -32.51
N ILE A 303 -7.87 6.80 -32.71
CA ILE A 303 -8.74 5.62 -32.56
C ILE A 303 -8.39 4.55 -33.60
N SER A 304 -7.91 3.41 -33.12
CA SER A 304 -7.39 2.29 -33.92
C SER A 304 -8.44 1.23 -34.27
N GLY A 305 -9.56 1.20 -33.55
CA GLY A 305 -10.58 0.15 -33.56
C GLY A 305 -10.38 -0.91 -32.47
N TYR A 306 -9.17 -1.07 -31.92
CA TYR A 306 -8.89 -2.02 -30.82
C TYR A 306 -9.54 -1.60 -29.49
N GLU A 307 -9.97 -0.35 -29.36
CA GLU A 307 -10.68 0.17 -28.18
C GLU A 307 -12.02 -0.55 -27.93
N VAL A 308 -12.58 -1.19 -28.97
CA VAL A 308 -13.74 -2.08 -28.84
C VAL A 308 -13.49 -3.22 -27.83
N MET A 309 -12.24 -3.58 -27.56
CA MET A 309 -11.87 -4.64 -26.61
C MET A 309 -12.19 -4.28 -25.15
N VAL A 310 -12.48 -3.01 -24.82
CA VAL A 310 -13.10 -2.62 -23.53
C VAL A 310 -14.43 -3.38 -23.32
N MET A 311 -15.13 -3.72 -24.41
CA MET A 311 -16.39 -4.49 -24.37
C MET A 311 -16.21 -5.95 -23.95
N SER A 312 -14.98 -6.43 -23.74
CA SER A 312 -14.71 -7.80 -23.26
C SER A 312 -15.46 -8.17 -21.98
N THR A 313 -15.81 -7.20 -21.14
CA THR A 313 -16.54 -7.44 -19.88
C THR A 313 -18.01 -7.84 -20.07
N VAL A 314 -18.68 -7.50 -21.19
CA VAL A 314 -20.16 -7.61 -21.30
C VAL A 314 -20.70 -9.03 -21.51
N SER A 315 -19.83 -10.03 -21.47
CA SER A 315 -20.14 -11.45 -21.68
C SER A 315 -21.31 -12.03 -20.87
N PRO A 316 -21.71 -11.53 -19.66
CA PRO A 316 -22.88 -12.05 -18.97
C PRO A 316 -24.21 -11.89 -19.72
N PHE A 317 -24.29 -11.08 -20.79
CA PHE A 317 -25.45 -11.07 -21.70
C PHE A 317 -25.73 -12.47 -22.29
N LEU A 318 -24.72 -13.32 -22.47
CA LEU A 318 -24.88 -14.70 -22.95
C LEU A 318 -25.78 -15.54 -22.02
N LEU A 319 -25.91 -15.17 -20.74
CA LEU A 319 -26.79 -15.83 -19.76
C LEU A 319 -28.29 -15.51 -19.97
N ALA A 320 -28.64 -14.68 -20.96
CA ALA A 320 -30.02 -14.43 -21.38
C ALA A 320 -30.61 -15.70 -22.03
N SER A 321 -29.82 -16.38 -22.87
CA SER A 321 -30.22 -17.62 -23.52
C SER A 321 -30.28 -18.77 -22.51
N SER A 322 -31.44 -19.41 -22.38
CA SER A 322 -31.64 -20.54 -21.47
C SER A 322 -30.71 -21.72 -21.77
N ARG A 323 -30.42 -21.96 -23.06
CA ARG A 323 -29.49 -23.00 -23.52
C ARG A 323 -28.05 -22.69 -23.10
N VAL A 324 -27.56 -21.50 -23.41
CA VAL A 324 -26.19 -21.06 -23.08
C VAL A 324 -26.00 -20.97 -21.56
N ARG A 325 -26.96 -20.38 -20.84
CA ARG A 325 -26.95 -20.37 -19.36
C ARG A 325 -26.87 -21.78 -18.77
N SER A 326 -27.64 -22.73 -19.29
CA SER A 326 -27.58 -24.13 -18.84
C SER A 326 -26.23 -24.78 -19.13
N LEU A 327 -25.62 -24.49 -20.28
CA LEU A 327 -24.29 -24.98 -20.64
C LEU A 327 -23.19 -24.42 -19.71
N VAL A 328 -23.17 -23.10 -19.49
CA VAL A 328 -22.19 -22.42 -18.62
C VAL A 328 -22.31 -22.90 -17.17
N LEU A 329 -23.54 -22.94 -16.62
CA LEU A 329 -23.76 -23.37 -15.23
C LEU A 329 -23.36 -24.83 -14.96
N LYS A 330 -23.44 -25.71 -15.96
CA LYS A 330 -22.95 -27.10 -15.86
C LYS A 330 -21.44 -27.22 -15.96
N ASN A 331 -20.77 -26.26 -16.63
CA ASN A 331 -19.36 -26.34 -17.00
C ASN A 331 -18.50 -25.20 -16.41
N LEU A 332 -18.90 -24.63 -15.26
CA LEU A 332 -18.20 -23.50 -14.62
C LEU A 332 -16.69 -23.72 -14.47
N ARG A 333 -16.24 -24.96 -14.20
CA ARG A 333 -14.82 -25.31 -14.14
C ARG A 333 -14.09 -25.06 -15.48
N VAL A 334 -14.72 -25.41 -16.60
CA VAL A 334 -14.14 -25.17 -17.93
C VAL A 334 -14.09 -23.66 -18.18
N CYS A 335 -15.16 -22.92 -17.89
CA CYS A 335 -15.19 -21.47 -18.10
C CYS A 335 -14.13 -20.72 -17.26
N HIS A 336 -13.95 -21.10 -15.99
CA HIS A 336 -12.88 -20.56 -15.13
C HIS A 336 -11.47 -20.97 -15.61
N LEU A 337 -11.28 -22.20 -16.10
CA LEU A 337 -9.99 -22.62 -16.68
C LEU A 337 -9.68 -21.87 -17.99
N SER A 338 -10.67 -21.65 -18.86
CA SER A 338 -10.49 -20.87 -20.10
C SER A 338 -10.11 -19.41 -19.81
N ALA A 339 -10.58 -18.84 -18.71
CA ALA A 339 -10.17 -17.50 -18.26
C ALA A 339 -8.68 -17.42 -17.87
N LEU A 340 -8.00 -18.53 -17.58
CA LEU A 340 -6.57 -18.51 -17.25
C LEU A 340 -5.66 -18.29 -18.46
N ALA A 341 -6.17 -18.34 -19.69
CA ALA A 341 -5.40 -18.07 -20.90
C ALA A 341 -4.72 -16.69 -20.89
N GLY A 342 -5.31 -15.71 -20.21
CA GLY A 342 -4.72 -14.37 -20.05
C GLY A 342 -3.41 -14.37 -19.25
N LEU A 343 -3.24 -15.30 -18.30
CA LEU A 343 -1.98 -15.48 -17.56
C LEU A 343 -0.89 -16.19 -18.38
N CYS A 344 -1.22 -16.71 -19.57
CA CYS A 344 -0.25 -17.21 -20.54
C CYS A 344 0.15 -16.13 -21.57
N ALA A 345 -0.56 -15.00 -21.63
CA ALA A 345 -0.38 -14.00 -22.67
C ALA A 345 0.98 -13.28 -22.60
N TYR A 346 1.67 -13.32 -21.45
CA TYR A 346 3.06 -12.86 -21.30
C TYR A 346 4.10 -13.65 -22.12
N GLN A 347 3.71 -14.78 -22.74
CA GLN A 347 4.56 -15.51 -23.68
C GLN A 347 4.36 -15.04 -25.13
N VAL A 348 3.42 -14.12 -25.37
CA VAL A 348 3.03 -13.66 -26.70
C VAL A 348 3.62 -12.27 -26.95
N VAL A 349 4.69 -12.22 -27.74
CA VAL A 349 5.39 -10.97 -28.10
C VAL A 349 4.48 -10.04 -28.91
N ASN A 350 3.69 -10.57 -29.84
CA ASN A 350 2.81 -9.75 -30.68
C ASN A 350 1.71 -9.02 -29.84
N PRO A 351 1.67 -7.68 -29.81
CA PRO A 351 0.74 -6.93 -28.97
C PRO A 351 -0.75 -7.18 -29.28
N VAL A 352 -1.10 -7.34 -30.57
CA VAL A 352 -2.48 -7.59 -31.01
C VAL A 352 -2.99 -8.94 -30.51
N LEU A 353 -2.19 -10.00 -30.65
CA LEU A 353 -2.53 -11.33 -30.14
C LEU A 353 -2.60 -11.34 -28.61
N ARG A 354 -1.71 -10.61 -27.91
CA ARG A 354 -1.76 -10.44 -26.45
C ARG A 354 -3.08 -9.82 -26.00
N LEU A 355 -3.51 -8.71 -26.63
CA LEU A 355 -4.80 -8.07 -26.36
C LEU A 355 -5.98 -9.02 -26.60
N PHE A 356 -6.02 -9.75 -27.72
CA PHE A 356 -7.13 -10.68 -28.00
C PHE A 356 -7.20 -11.84 -27.00
N ILE A 357 -6.06 -12.40 -26.57
CA ILE A 357 -6.02 -13.47 -25.56
C ILE A 357 -6.52 -12.97 -24.20
N VAL A 358 -6.10 -11.77 -23.78
CA VAL A 358 -6.53 -11.18 -22.50
C VAL A 358 -7.98 -10.72 -22.54
N GLY A 359 -8.44 -10.17 -23.67
CA GLY A 359 -9.86 -9.88 -23.89
C GLY A 359 -10.74 -11.13 -23.83
N PHE A 360 -10.34 -12.23 -24.47
CA PHE A 360 -11.01 -13.52 -24.34
C PHE A 360 -10.99 -14.04 -22.90
N ALA A 361 -9.86 -13.92 -22.20
CA ALA A 361 -9.72 -14.31 -20.80
C ALA A 361 -10.71 -13.57 -19.90
N ILE A 362 -10.82 -12.25 -20.05
CA ILE A 362 -11.75 -11.39 -19.30
C ILE A 362 -13.20 -11.68 -19.70
N TRP A 363 -13.50 -11.90 -20.98
CA TRP A 363 -14.81 -12.34 -21.44
C TRP A 363 -15.24 -13.63 -20.74
N MET A 364 -14.36 -14.63 -20.68
CA MET A 364 -14.62 -15.88 -19.96
C MET A 364 -14.69 -15.67 -18.45
N SER A 365 -13.89 -14.78 -17.86
CA SER A 365 -13.86 -14.51 -16.41
C SER A 365 -15.13 -13.79 -15.93
N CYS A 366 -15.56 -12.71 -16.61
CA CYS A 366 -16.81 -12.00 -16.34
C CYS A 366 -18.03 -12.93 -16.45
N LEU A 367 -18.06 -13.81 -17.47
CA LEU A 367 -19.10 -14.82 -17.64
C LEU A 367 -19.11 -15.81 -16.48
N SER A 368 -17.92 -16.30 -16.10
CA SER A 368 -17.73 -17.30 -15.04
C SER A 368 -18.13 -16.77 -13.67
N TRP A 369 -17.75 -15.53 -13.31
CA TRP A 369 -18.10 -14.92 -12.04
C TRP A 369 -19.60 -14.59 -11.95
N ALA A 370 -20.18 -13.98 -12.99
CA ALA A 370 -21.62 -13.72 -13.04
C ALA A 370 -22.45 -15.02 -12.94
N ALA A 371 -22.02 -16.07 -13.66
CA ALA A 371 -22.66 -17.39 -13.57
C ALA A 371 -22.43 -18.07 -12.21
N THR A 372 -21.26 -17.88 -11.58
CA THR A 372 -20.95 -18.41 -10.23
C THR A 372 -21.89 -17.80 -9.19
N TRP A 373 -21.99 -16.46 -9.14
CA TRP A 373 -22.91 -15.77 -8.22
C TRP A 373 -24.37 -16.14 -8.48
N PHE A 374 -24.79 -16.25 -9.74
CA PHE A 374 -26.14 -16.70 -10.08
C PHE A 374 -26.39 -18.16 -9.66
N SER A 375 -25.41 -19.05 -9.82
CA SER A 375 -25.55 -20.47 -9.45
C SER A 375 -25.75 -20.69 -7.95
N GLU A 376 -25.03 -19.92 -7.13
CA GLU A 376 -25.06 -20.03 -5.66
C GLU A 376 -26.15 -19.16 -5.01
N CYS A 377 -26.98 -18.46 -5.80
CA CYS A 377 -28.00 -17.54 -5.28
C CYS A 377 -29.06 -18.23 -4.38
N GLY A 378 -29.27 -19.53 -4.57
CA GLY A 378 -30.13 -20.38 -3.73
C GLY A 378 -29.55 -20.70 -2.34
N GLN A 379 -28.23 -20.52 -2.13
CA GLN A 379 -27.53 -20.79 -0.89
C GLN A 379 -26.80 -19.52 -0.39
N PRO A 380 -27.46 -18.69 0.45
CA PRO A 380 -26.91 -17.39 0.84
C PRO A 380 -25.49 -17.42 1.42
N GLY A 381 -25.12 -18.48 2.15
CA GLY A 381 -23.76 -18.62 2.71
C GLY A 381 -22.67 -18.94 1.70
N ARG A 382 -22.98 -19.71 0.64
CA ARG A 382 -22.03 -19.96 -0.46
C ARG A 382 -21.91 -18.73 -1.35
N LEU A 383 -23.03 -18.07 -1.65
CA LEU A 383 -23.02 -16.78 -2.36
C LEU A 383 -22.17 -15.75 -1.62
N GLU A 384 -22.39 -15.57 -0.31
CA GLU A 384 -21.58 -14.68 0.53
C GLU A 384 -20.09 -15.03 0.46
N SER A 385 -19.74 -16.32 0.59
CA SER A 385 -18.34 -16.78 0.47
C SER A 385 -17.73 -16.45 -0.91
N LYS A 386 -18.47 -16.62 -2.02
CA LYS A 386 -17.98 -16.27 -3.36
C LYS A 386 -17.88 -14.75 -3.59
N ILE A 387 -18.72 -13.94 -2.95
CA ILE A 387 -18.58 -12.47 -2.98
C ILE A 387 -17.38 -12.02 -2.15
N LEU A 388 -17.17 -12.62 -0.96
CA LEU A 388 -15.99 -12.38 -0.13
C LEU A 388 -14.69 -12.78 -0.82
N ALA A 389 -14.68 -13.92 -1.51
CA ALA A 389 -13.55 -14.37 -2.30
C ALA A 389 -13.15 -13.34 -3.37
N TRP A 390 -14.13 -12.80 -4.09
CA TRP A 390 -13.90 -11.82 -5.15
C TRP A 390 -13.50 -10.43 -4.61
N THR A 391 -14.10 -9.99 -3.51
CA THR A 391 -13.76 -8.69 -2.88
C THR A 391 -12.44 -8.73 -2.11
N ILE A 392 -12.11 -9.83 -1.43
CA ILE A 392 -10.77 -10.02 -0.83
C ILE A 392 -9.73 -10.24 -1.93
N GLY A 393 -10.11 -10.83 -3.06
CA GLY A 393 -9.27 -10.87 -4.26
C GLY A 393 -8.81 -9.48 -4.74
N LEU A 394 -9.66 -8.45 -4.62
CA LEU A 394 -9.26 -7.05 -4.85
C LEU A 394 -8.21 -6.62 -3.81
N ILE A 395 -8.46 -6.83 -2.52
CA ILE A 395 -7.52 -6.49 -1.44
C ILE A 395 -6.17 -7.20 -1.66
N VAL A 396 -6.15 -8.47 -2.07
CA VAL A 396 -4.93 -9.20 -2.44
C VAL A 396 -4.24 -8.55 -3.63
N SER A 397 -4.98 -8.13 -4.66
CA SER A 397 -4.41 -7.39 -5.80
C SER A 397 -3.78 -6.07 -5.37
N THR A 398 -4.47 -5.29 -4.54
CA THR A 398 -3.99 -4.00 -4.02
C THR A 398 -2.78 -4.19 -3.09
N VAL A 399 -2.78 -5.20 -2.22
CA VAL A 399 -1.62 -5.55 -1.37
C VAL A 399 -0.44 -6.07 -2.20
N THR A 400 -0.68 -6.83 -3.27
CA THR A 400 0.37 -7.31 -4.17
C THR A 400 1.00 -6.14 -4.92
N LYS A 401 0.20 -5.22 -5.47
CA LYS A 401 0.70 -3.98 -6.07
C LYS A 401 1.42 -3.10 -5.06
N PHE A 402 0.94 -3.01 -3.82
CA PHE A 402 1.63 -2.32 -2.75
C PHE A 402 2.96 -2.99 -2.35
N ALA A 403 3.15 -4.29 -2.59
CA ALA A 403 4.44 -4.96 -2.42
C ALA A 403 5.39 -4.79 -3.64
N TRP A 404 4.84 -4.64 -4.85
CA TRP A 404 5.57 -4.54 -6.13
C TRP A 404 5.58 -3.11 -6.71
N GLN A 405 5.70 -2.07 -5.88
CA GLN A 405 5.82 -0.67 -6.31
C GLN A 405 4.73 -0.26 -7.33
N THR A 406 3.47 -0.61 -7.04
CA THR A 406 2.26 -0.44 -7.87
C THR A 406 2.15 -1.33 -9.12
N SER A 407 3.17 -2.11 -9.48
CA SER A 407 3.11 -3.10 -10.57
C SER A 407 2.49 -4.42 -10.08
N ASN A 408 1.95 -5.24 -10.99
CA ASN A 408 1.37 -6.54 -10.65
C ASN A 408 2.17 -7.66 -11.32
N PRO A 409 2.84 -8.55 -10.56
CA PRO A 409 3.78 -9.52 -11.13
C PRO A 409 3.11 -10.63 -11.95
N ILE A 410 1.78 -10.72 -11.99
CA ILE A 410 1.05 -11.65 -12.86
C ILE A 410 0.30 -10.94 -14.01
N TRP A 411 0.71 -9.72 -14.36
CA TRP A 411 0.21 -9.03 -15.55
C TRP A 411 0.81 -9.60 -16.85
N PRO A 412 0.02 -9.59 -17.94
CA PRO A 412 0.49 -10.00 -19.26
C PRO A 412 1.53 -9.05 -19.87
N THR A 413 1.78 -7.87 -19.28
CA THR A 413 2.86 -6.93 -19.64
C THR A 413 4.16 -7.15 -18.85
N SER A 414 4.17 -8.13 -17.93
CA SER A 414 5.34 -8.49 -17.12
C SER A 414 5.95 -9.82 -17.58
N HIS A 415 7.25 -10.00 -17.38
CA HIS A 415 8.05 -11.20 -17.63
C HIS A 415 9.23 -11.24 -16.64
N SER A 416 10.03 -12.31 -16.63
CA SER A 416 11.10 -12.51 -15.64
C SER A 416 12.07 -11.34 -15.50
N GLU A 417 12.42 -10.69 -16.62
CA GLU A 417 13.39 -9.58 -16.66
C GLU A 417 12.85 -8.24 -16.12
N ASN A 418 11.52 -8.04 -16.03
CA ASN A 418 10.89 -6.83 -15.46
C ASN A 418 10.01 -7.15 -14.22
N GLY A 419 10.38 -8.20 -13.46
CA GLY A 419 9.76 -8.53 -12.16
C GLY A 419 8.52 -9.44 -12.22
N GLY A 420 8.19 -10.00 -13.38
CA GLY A 420 7.03 -10.88 -13.58
C GLY A 420 7.19 -12.31 -13.04
N TRP A 421 6.16 -12.79 -12.32
CA TRP A 421 6.03 -14.12 -11.71
C TRP A 421 4.93 -14.97 -12.37
N ASN A 422 4.54 -14.65 -13.61
CA ASN A 422 3.41 -15.25 -14.34
C ASN A 422 3.35 -16.78 -14.30
N GLY A 423 4.48 -17.48 -14.43
CA GLY A 423 4.52 -18.95 -14.39
C GLY A 423 4.05 -19.53 -13.04
N VAL A 424 4.52 -18.96 -11.93
CA VAL A 424 4.05 -19.32 -10.57
C VAL A 424 2.59 -18.92 -10.41
N GLY A 425 2.22 -17.73 -10.89
CA GLY A 425 0.84 -17.23 -10.89
C GLY A 425 -0.14 -18.18 -11.57
N LEU A 426 0.20 -18.67 -12.76
CA LEU A 426 -0.59 -19.61 -13.54
C LEU A 426 -0.72 -20.97 -12.85
N ILE A 427 0.36 -21.53 -12.29
CA ILE A 427 0.32 -22.82 -11.58
C ILE A 427 -0.62 -22.73 -10.38
N LEU A 428 -0.50 -21.67 -9.57
CA LEU A 428 -1.40 -21.41 -8.45
C LEU A 428 -2.83 -21.17 -8.91
N ALA A 429 -3.05 -20.48 -10.03
CA ALA A 429 -4.37 -20.24 -10.61
C ALA A 429 -5.05 -21.55 -11.05
N ILE A 430 -4.32 -22.44 -11.73
CA ILE A 430 -4.84 -23.76 -12.13
C ILE A 430 -5.26 -24.53 -10.88
N LEU A 431 -4.37 -24.67 -9.89
CA LEU A 431 -4.69 -25.35 -8.62
C LEU A 431 -5.89 -24.72 -7.89
N ALA A 432 -5.98 -23.39 -7.89
CA ALA A 432 -7.08 -22.64 -7.31
C ALA A 432 -8.41 -22.90 -8.03
N VAL A 433 -8.46 -22.93 -9.36
CA VAL A 433 -9.68 -23.27 -10.12
C VAL A 433 -10.07 -24.74 -9.91
N LEU A 434 -9.11 -25.66 -9.92
CA LEU A 434 -9.36 -27.09 -9.66
C LEU A 434 -9.95 -27.30 -8.26
N ARG A 435 -9.50 -26.54 -7.27
CA ARG A 435 -9.99 -26.61 -5.89
C ARG A 435 -11.33 -25.92 -5.69
N SER A 436 -11.52 -24.70 -6.21
CA SER A 436 -12.73 -23.88 -6.01
C SER A 436 -13.99 -24.48 -6.66
N THR A 437 -13.81 -25.18 -7.78
CA THR A 437 -14.90 -25.74 -8.60
C THR A 437 -15.19 -27.22 -8.33
N ARG A 438 -14.52 -27.83 -7.32
CA ARG A 438 -14.69 -29.25 -6.95
C ARG A 438 -16.09 -29.61 -6.43
N LYS A 439 -16.83 -28.64 -5.89
CA LYS A 439 -18.17 -28.82 -5.33
C LYS A 439 -19.20 -28.59 -6.44
N VAL A 440 -20.01 -29.62 -6.73
CA VAL A 440 -21.04 -29.54 -7.78
C VAL A 440 -22.00 -28.38 -7.49
N PRO A 441 -22.23 -27.45 -8.44
CA PRO A 441 -23.24 -26.40 -8.30
C PRO A 441 -24.62 -27.02 -8.15
N VAL A 442 -25.43 -26.54 -7.21
CA VAL A 442 -26.80 -27.03 -7.07
C VAL A 442 -27.58 -26.63 -8.32
N GLN A 443 -28.19 -27.60 -9.01
CA GLN A 443 -29.01 -27.32 -10.20
C GLN A 443 -30.10 -26.31 -9.84
N ALA A 444 -30.04 -25.12 -10.42
CA ALA A 444 -30.97 -24.01 -10.18
C ALA A 444 -32.40 -24.24 -10.72
N LYS A 445 -32.81 -25.50 -10.91
CA LYS A 445 -34.08 -25.90 -11.55
C LYS A 445 -35.31 -25.42 -10.78
N ASP A 446 -35.25 -25.42 -9.44
CA ASP A 446 -36.46 -25.20 -8.62
C ASP A 446 -36.50 -23.85 -7.87
N LEU A 447 -35.40 -23.09 -7.84
CA LEU A 447 -35.30 -21.83 -7.05
C LEU A 447 -35.34 -20.55 -7.88
N ALA A 448 -34.85 -20.57 -9.13
CA ALA A 448 -34.81 -19.37 -9.97
C ALA A 448 -36.20 -18.89 -10.45
N ILE A 449 -37.22 -19.76 -10.40
CA ILE A 449 -38.59 -19.44 -10.83
C ILE A 449 -39.38 -18.74 -9.72
N GLN A 450 -39.09 -19.00 -8.44
CA GLN A 450 -39.82 -18.43 -7.29
C GLN A 450 -39.29 -17.07 -6.81
N GLY A 451 -38.09 -16.64 -7.22
CA GLY A 451 -37.49 -15.36 -6.82
C GLY A 451 -37.99 -14.12 -7.59
N ARG A 452 -39.09 -14.22 -8.34
CA ARG A 452 -39.39 -13.35 -9.49
C ARG A 452 -39.89 -11.92 -9.18
N GLN A 453 -39.93 -11.48 -7.91
CA GLN A 453 -40.55 -10.19 -7.51
C GLN A 453 -39.92 -9.47 -6.28
N GLU A 454 -38.62 -9.15 -6.29
CA GLU A 454 -38.08 -8.14 -5.34
C GLU A 454 -37.07 -7.19 -6.02
N GLY A 455 -37.53 -5.97 -6.36
CA GLY A 455 -36.73 -4.87 -6.90
C GLY A 455 -36.41 -4.94 -8.40
N SER A 456 -36.15 -3.78 -9.02
CA SER A 456 -35.82 -3.70 -10.45
C SER A 456 -34.44 -4.30 -10.77
N SER A 457 -34.40 -5.15 -11.80
CA SER A 457 -33.14 -5.73 -12.33
C SER A 457 -32.27 -4.69 -13.04
N VAL A 458 -32.86 -3.62 -13.58
CA VAL A 458 -32.16 -2.50 -14.21
C VAL A 458 -31.53 -1.59 -13.16
N LEU A 459 -32.24 -1.27 -12.08
CA LEU A 459 -31.65 -0.50 -10.97
C LEU A 459 -30.53 -1.28 -10.26
N ALA A 460 -30.64 -2.62 -10.22
CA ALA A 460 -29.53 -3.47 -9.78
C ALA A 460 -28.34 -3.45 -10.77
N ALA A 461 -28.59 -3.36 -12.08
CA ALA A 461 -27.55 -3.24 -13.09
C ALA A 461 -26.75 -1.93 -12.93
N PHE A 462 -27.43 -0.79 -12.77
CA PHE A 462 -26.77 0.48 -12.42
C PHE A 462 -26.00 0.36 -11.10
N GLY A 463 -26.59 -0.26 -10.07
CA GLY A 463 -25.91 -0.56 -8.80
C GLY A 463 -24.58 -1.31 -8.96
N ILE A 464 -24.56 -2.33 -9.81
CA ILE A 464 -23.33 -3.07 -10.14
C ILE A 464 -22.37 -2.21 -10.97
N ALA A 465 -22.86 -1.44 -11.93
CA ALA A 465 -22.02 -0.58 -12.77
C ALA A 465 -21.22 0.44 -11.94
N GLY A 466 -21.90 1.23 -11.10
CA GLY A 466 -21.25 2.24 -10.25
C GLY A 466 -20.34 1.62 -9.19
N LEU A 467 -20.75 0.50 -8.57
CA LEU A 467 -19.93 -0.21 -7.59
C LEU A 467 -18.65 -0.76 -8.23
N PHE A 468 -18.78 -1.49 -9.34
CA PHE A 468 -17.68 -2.15 -10.02
C PHE A 468 -16.71 -1.11 -10.64
N PHE A 469 -17.24 0.00 -11.15
CA PHE A 469 -16.43 1.16 -11.52
C PHE A 469 -15.63 1.69 -10.34
N GLY A 470 -16.27 2.06 -9.22
CA GLY A 470 -15.57 2.64 -8.06
C GLY A 470 -14.55 1.70 -7.42
N LEU A 471 -14.81 0.39 -7.38
CA LEU A 471 -13.84 -0.62 -6.95
C LEU A 471 -12.61 -0.66 -7.90
N HIS A 472 -12.82 -0.50 -9.21
CA HIS A 472 -11.73 -0.51 -10.18
C HIS A 472 -10.97 0.82 -10.24
N SER A 473 -11.64 1.97 -10.38
CA SER A 473 -11.01 3.28 -10.55
C SER A 473 -10.32 3.81 -9.29
N LEU A 474 -10.77 3.43 -8.09
CA LEU A 474 -10.30 4.06 -6.85
C LEU A 474 -9.57 3.11 -5.89
N LEU A 475 -9.77 1.79 -6.02
CA LEU A 475 -9.32 0.80 -5.03
C LEU A 475 -8.46 -0.35 -5.58
N SER A 476 -8.17 -0.35 -6.89
CA SER A 476 -7.26 -1.32 -7.51
C SER A 476 -5.77 -0.96 -7.38
N ASP A 477 -5.47 0.17 -6.75
CA ASP A 477 -4.17 0.49 -6.16
C ASP A 477 -4.37 1.30 -4.87
N SER A 478 -3.41 1.27 -3.96
CA SER A 478 -3.49 1.97 -2.68
C SER A 478 -3.10 3.45 -2.76
N SER A 479 -2.45 3.88 -3.85
CA SER A 479 -1.93 5.25 -4.02
C SER A 479 -2.78 6.14 -4.94
N THR A 480 -3.72 5.59 -5.72
CA THR A 480 -4.59 6.37 -6.64
C THR A 480 -5.27 7.56 -5.96
N MET A 481 -6.02 7.32 -4.87
CA MET A 481 -6.72 8.39 -4.14
C MET A 481 -5.79 9.26 -3.27
N ILE A 482 -4.54 8.85 -3.04
CA ILE A 482 -3.52 9.70 -2.41
C ILE A 482 -3.05 10.75 -3.42
N LEU A 483 -2.75 10.32 -4.65
CA LEU A 483 -2.24 11.17 -5.72
C LEU A 483 -3.29 12.16 -6.24
N TRP A 484 -4.59 11.88 -6.11
CA TRP A 484 -5.65 12.88 -6.31
C TRP A 484 -5.58 14.08 -5.34
N GLY A 485 -4.98 13.90 -4.17
CA GLY A 485 -4.82 14.93 -3.15
C GLY A 485 -3.40 15.48 -3.02
N TRP A 486 -2.49 15.11 -3.93
CA TRP A 486 -1.09 15.54 -3.92
C TRP A 486 -0.94 16.97 -4.45
N GLU A 487 -0.07 17.77 -3.79
CA GLU A 487 0.19 19.18 -4.13
C GLU A 487 1.70 19.53 -4.14
N GLY A 488 2.60 18.55 -4.11
CA GLY A 488 4.05 18.76 -4.10
C GLY A 488 4.67 18.97 -2.72
N TYR A 489 5.76 19.75 -2.67
CA TYR A 489 6.59 20.01 -1.49
C TYR A 489 6.43 21.44 -0.97
N PRO A 490 6.55 21.68 0.35
CA PRO A 490 6.75 20.70 1.41
C PRO A 490 5.52 19.81 1.62
N VAL A 491 5.74 18.53 1.92
CA VAL A 491 4.67 17.52 1.96
C VAL A 491 3.64 17.85 3.05
N HIS A 492 2.45 18.27 2.62
CA HIS A 492 1.32 18.63 3.49
C HIS A 492 0.25 17.55 3.63
N GLY A 493 0.36 16.46 2.88
CA GLY A 493 -0.63 15.39 2.78
C GLY A 493 -0.08 13.98 3.05
N PRO A 494 -0.89 12.94 2.82
CA PRO A 494 -0.40 11.56 2.78
C PRO A 494 0.56 11.36 1.58
N ILE A 495 1.49 10.43 1.74
CA ILE A 495 2.37 9.89 0.69
C ILE A 495 2.10 8.39 0.48
N ALA A 496 2.32 7.89 -0.74
CA ALA A 496 1.97 6.54 -1.18
C ALA A 496 2.39 5.44 -0.18
N VAL A 497 3.63 5.50 0.31
CA VAL A 497 4.13 4.73 1.45
C VAL A 497 4.46 5.70 2.59
N PRO A 498 3.98 5.48 3.84
CA PRO A 498 3.24 4.31 4.33
C PRO A 498 1.72 4.38 4.15
N HIS A 499 1.15 5.51 3.70
CA HIS A 499 -0.29 5.79 3.89
C HIS A 499 -1.21 4.93 3.03
N GLY A 500 -0.71 4.29 1.97
CA GLY A 500 -1.44 3.27 1.21
C GLY A 500 -1.94 2.11 2.09
N ALA A 501 -1.24 1.78 3.18
CA ALA A 501 -1.70 0.80 4.15
C ALA A 501 -3.00 1.24 4.87
N PHE A 502 -3.26 2.53 5.05
CA PHE A 502 -4.53 3.02 5.60
C PHE A 502 -5.69 2.86 4.62
N ILE A 503 -5.47 2.97 3.31
CA ILE A 503 -6.47 2.62 2.29
C ILE A 503 -6.79 1.12 2.34
N ILE A 504 -5.77 0.27 2.44
CA ILE A 504 -5.94 -1.20 2.58
C ILE A 504 -6.67 -1.56 3.89
N ALA A 505 -6.40 -0.84 4.97
CA ALA A 505 -7.12 -0.98 6.25
C ALA A 505 -8.58 -0.50 6.15
N ALA A 506 -8.83 0.61 5.47
CA ALA A 506 -10.19 1.10 5.19
C ALA A 506 -10.99 0.11 4.32
N MET A 507 -10.37 -0.50 3.32
CA MET A 507 -10.99 -1.57 2.51
C MET A 507 -11.39 -2.77 3.37
N GLY A 508 -10.49 -3.22 4.26
CA GLY A 508 -10.75 -4.31 5.19
C GLY A 508 -11.85 -3.98 6.21
N ALA A 509 -11.80 -2.79 6.82
CA ALA A 509 -12.80 -2.31 7.76
C ALA A 509 -14.20 -2.20 7.10
N GLY A 510 -14.26 -1.70 5.86
CA GLY A 510 -15.47 -1.68 5.05
C GLY A 510 -16.04 -3.07 4.83
N LEU A 511 -15.22 -4.04 4.44
CA LEU A 511 -15.69 -5.41 4.21
C LEU A 511 -16.23 -6.07 5.49
N VAL A 512 -15.56 -5.86 6.64
CA VAL A 512 -16.02 -6.31 7.97
C VAL A 512 -17.35 -5.64 8.33
N LEU A 513 -17.49 -4.33 8.09
CA LEU A 513 -18.74 -3.60 8.31
C LEU A 513 -19.87 -4.12 7.41
N GLY A 514 -19.60 -4.44 6.15
CA GLY A 514 -20.55 -5.08 5.24
C GLY A 514 -21.04 -6.45 5.74
N LEU A 515 -20.16 -7.25 6.35
CA LEU A 515 -20.46 -8.60 6.84
C LEU A 515 -21.26 -8.66 8.14
N PHE A 516 -20.93 -7.80 9.11
CA PHE A 516 -21.58 -7.77 10.42
C PHE A 516 -22.71 -6.72 10.50
N GLY A 517 -22.69 -5.74 9.60
CA GLY A 517 -23.61 -4.60 9.54
C GLY A 517 -24.41 -4.52 8.24
N GLU A 518 -24.73 -5.64 7.58
CA GLU A 518 -25.42 -5.70 6.26
C GLU A 518 -26.62 -4.73 6.14
N ALA A 519 -27.40 -4.55 7.20
CA ALA A 519 -28.54 -3.63 7.22
C ALA A 519 -28.14 -2.14 7.17
N PHE A 520 -27.02 -1.77 7.79
CA PHE A 520 -26.45 -0.43 7.75
C PHE A 520 -25.68 -0.19 6.44
N ALA A 521 -24.93 -1.19 5.97
CA ALA A 521 -24.18 -1.14 4.70
C ALA A 521 -25.07 -0.82 3.48
N ARG A 522 -26.34 -1.24 3.51
CA ARG A 522 -27.35 -0.91 2.48
C ARG A 522 -28.30 0.23 2.85
N SER A 523 -27.98 1.02 3.87
CA SER A 523 -28.85 2.12 4.33
C SER A 523 -28.62 3.42 3.55
N TRP A 524 -29.66 4.24 3.41
CA TRP A 524 -29.55 5.60 2.85
C TRP A 524 -28.63 6.50 3.66
N THR A 525 -28.57 6.32 4.99
CA THR A 525 -27.64 7.05 5.87
C THR A 525 -26.19 6.78 5.50
N PHE A 526 -25.83 5.50 5.33
CA PHE A 526 -24.45 5.13 5.01
C PHE A 526 -24.08 5.44 3.55
N TYR A 527 -25.05 5.35 2.62
CA TYR A 527 -24.91 5.91 1.27
C TYR A 527 -24.61 7.42 1.30
N GLY A 528 -25.35 8.20 2.10
CA GLY A 528 -25.09 9.64 2.27
C GLY A 528 -23.70 9.95 2.82
N ILE A 529 -23.19 9.12 3.75
CA ILE A 529 -21.80 9.20 4.23
C ILE A 529 -20.81 8.88 3.11
N GLY A 530 -21.08 7.87 2.28
CA GLY A 530 -20.29 7.57 1.08
C GLY A 530 -20.25 8.72 0.07
N CYS A 531 -21.40 9.38 -0.17
CA CYS A 531 -21.47 10.58 -1.02
C CYS A 531 -20.67 11.75 -0.45
N ALA A 532 -20.72 11.96 0.88
CA ALA A 532 -19.90 12.97 1.54
C ALA A 532 -18.39 12.66 1.40
N GLY A 533 -17.99 11.39 1.55
CA GLY A 533 -16.60 10.96 1.30
C GLY A 533 -16.15 11.19 -0.14
N ALA A 534 -16.99 10.87 -1.12
CA ALA A 534 -16.74 11.13 -2.55
C ALA A 534 -16.61 12.63 -2.85
N ALA A 535 -17.50 13.47 -2.31
CA ALA A 535 -17.41 14.91 -2.44
C ALA A 535 -16.15 15.47 -1.76
N MET A 536 -15.77 14.98 -0.58
CA MET A 536 -14.55 15.39 0.12
C MET A 536 -13.28 15.05 -0.67
N LEU A 537 -13.21 13.86 -1.26
CA LEU A 537 -12.09 13.45 -2.13
C LEU A 537 -11.99 14.31 -3.40
N THR A 538 -13.14 14.67 -3.99
CA THR A 538 -13.17 15.44 -5.25
C THR A 538 -12.83 16.92 -5.04
N LEU A 539 -13.22 17.49 -3.90
CA LEU A 539 -13.17 18.95 -3.66
C LEU A 539 -12.02 19.43 -2.76
N TYR A 540 -11.28 18.53 -2.10
CA TYR A 540 -10.19 18.90 -1.20
C TYR A 540 -8.93 18.07 -1.43
N SER A 541 -7.77 18.71 -1.28
CA SER A 541 -6.45 18.08 -1.33
C SER A 541 -5.96 17.62 0.04
N ASN A 542 -4.73 17.08 0.09
CA ASN A 542 -3.99 16.68 1.28
C ASN A 542 -4.82 15.77 2.22
N TRP A 543 -4.60 15.90 3.53
CA TRP A 543 -5.33 15.13 4.56
C TRP A 543 -6.86 15.26 4.48
N ARG A 544 -7.40 16.39 4.03
CA ARG A 544 -8.86 16.59 3.93
C ARG A 544 -9.47 15.72 2.83
N GLY A 545 -8.84 15.69 1.64
CA GLY A 545 -9.20 14.76 0.58
C GLY A 545 -9.02 13.30 0.99
N PHE A 546 -7.93 13.00 1.70
CA PHE A 546 -7.62 11.65 2.18
C PHE A 546 -8.64 11.10 3.18
N TYR A 547 -9.18 11.93 4.10
CA TYR A 547 -10.29 11.49 4.94
C TYR A 547 -11.54 11.14 4.10
N GLY A 548 -11.78 11.86 3.00
CA GLY A 548 -12.79 11.50 2.01
C GLY A 548 -12.52 10.14 1.35
N ALA A 549 -11.28 9.90 0.92
CA ALA A 549 -10.83 8.63 0.35
C ALA A 549 -11.07 7.45 1.31
N LEU A 550 -10.70 7.58 2.58
CA LEU A 550 -10.90 6.55 3.61
C LEU A 550 -12.39 6.25 3.82
N ILE A 551 -13.24 7.28 3.92
CA ILE A 551 -14.69 7.13 4.05
C ILE A 551 -15.28 6.39 2.84
N LEU A 552 -14.86 6.77 1.62
CA LEU A 552 -15.33 6.16 0.38
C LEU A 552 -14.85 4.71 0.24
N ALA A 553 -13.61 4.39 0.61
CA ALA A 553 -13.07 3.04 0.62
C ALA A 553 -13.86 2.11 1.55
N VAL A 554 -14.15 2.55 2.79
CA VAL A 554 -15.01 1.83 3.74
C VAL A 554 -16.40 1.62 3.15
N TYR A 555 -16.97 2.65 2.50
CA TYR A 555 -18.30 2.58 1.90
C TYR A 555 -18.39 1.57 0.74
N LEU A 556 -17.50 1.64 -0.25
CA LEU A 556 -17.51 0.77 -1.43
C LEU A 556 -17.35 -0.72 -1.05
N MET A 557 -16.41 -1.03 -0.15
CA MET A 557 -16.18 -2.41 0.29
C MET A 557 -17.32 -2.96 1.15
N ALA A 558 -17.95 -2.11 1.97
CA ALA A 558 -19.14 -2.49 2.74
C ALA A 558 -20.38 -2.70 1.86
N ALA A 559 -20.60 -1.84 0.86
CA ALA A 559 -21.73 -1.93 -0.07
C ALA A 559 -21.62 -3.14 -1.02
N SER A 560 -20.40 -3.61 -1.29
CA SER A 560 -20.14 -4.73 -2.21
C SER A 560 -20.95 -6.00 -1.89
N VAL A 561 -20.95 -6.43 -0.62
CA VAL A 561 -21.63 -7.67 -0.20
C VAL A 561 -23.16 -7.61 -0.43
N PRO A 562 -23.91 -6.62 0.09
CA PRO A 562 -25.36 -6.55 -0.12
C PRO A 562 -25.78 -6.24 -1.56
N LEU A 563 -25.00 -5.46 -2.33
CA LEU A 563 -25.34 -5.11 -3.71
C LEU A 563 -25.14 -6.27 -4.67
N ILE A 564 -23.98 -6.93 -4.65
CA ILE A 564 -23.74 -8.14 -5.48
C ILE A 564 -24.69 -9.26 -5.05
N GLY A 565 -24.93 -9.42 -3.74
CA GLY A 565 -25.90 -10.39 -3.21
C GLY A 565 -27.36 -10.12 -3.62
N SER A 566 -27.71 -8.87 -3.94
CA SER A 566 -29.01 -8.45 -4.49
C SER A 566 -29.10 -8.70 -6.00
N ALA A 567 -28.04 -8.38 -6.76
CA ALA A 567 -27.95 -8.61 -8.20
C ALA A 567 -27.96 -10.10 -8.57
N ALA A 568 -27.25 -10.94 -7.79
CA ALA A 568 -27.13 -12.38 -8.01
C ALA A 568 -28.47 -13.15 -7.96
N ARG A 569 -29.50 -12.58 -7.35
CA ARG A 569 -30.85 -13.16 -7.23
C ARG A 569 -31.81 -12.70 -8.34
N LYS A 570 -31.38 -11.77 -9.19
CA LYS A 570 -32.14 -11.18 -10.29
C LYS A 570 -31.73 -11.81 -11.62
N ASN A 571 -32.23 -11.30 -12.75
CA ASN A 571 -31.84 -11.83 -14.06
C ASN A 571 -30.35 -11.51 -14.31
N PRO A 572 -29.44 -12.51 -14.44
CA PRO A 572 -28.01 -12.25 -14.53
C PRO A 572 -27.62 -11.50 -15.80
N ALA A 573 -28.35 -11.70 -16.91
CA ALA A 573 -28.10 -10.98 -18.15
C ALA A 573 -28.43 -9.49 -18.04
N THR A 574 -29.43 -9.12 -17.24
CA THR A 574 -29.72 -7.72 -16.95
C THR A 574 -28.77 -7.21 -15.87
N SER A 575 -28.75 -7.81 -14.69
CA SER A 575 -28.05 -7.24 -13.54
C SER A 575 -26.52 -7.29 -13.64
N PHE A 576 -25.93 -8.20 -14.41
CA PHE A 576 -24.49 -8.21 -14.71
C PHE A 576 -24.18 -7.83 -16.16
N GLY A 577 -24.97 -8.24 -17.16
CA GLY A 577 -24.71 -7.89 -18.58
C GLY A 577 -24.89 -6.39 -18.85
N LEU A 578 -26.07 -5.84 -18.56
CA LEU A 578 -26.29 -4.38 -18.62
C LEU A 578 -25.43 -3.63 -17.60
N GLY A 579 -25.15 -4.24 -16.44
CA GLY A 579 -24.27 -3.66 -15.42
C GLY A 579 -22.84 -3.44 -15.93
N PHE A 580 -22.26 -4.44 -16.59
CA PHE A 580 -20.93 -4.34 -17.19
C PHE A 580 -20.92 -3.46 -18.45
N LEU A 581 -22.01 -3.42 -19.23
CA LEU A 581 -22.15 -2.44 -20.32
C LEU A 581 -22.11 -0.99 -19.81
N VAL A 582 -22.84 -0.68 -18.74
CA VAL A 582 -22.86 0.67 -18.16
C VAL A 582 -21.56 0.98 -17.41
N TYR A 583 -20.90 -0.02 -16.82
CA TYR A 583 -19.53 0.14 -16.31
C TYR A 583 -18.55 0.51 -17.42
N ASN A 584 -18.62 -0.12 -18.61
CA ASN A 584 -17.76 0.26 -19.73
C ASN A 584 -18.04 1.70 -20.18
N PHE A 585 -19.29 2.16 -20.16
CA PHE A 585 -19.61 3.56 -20.38
C PHE A 585 -18.94 4.47 -19.33
N LEU A 586 -18.94 4.11 -18.04
CA LEU A 586 -18.21 4.86 -17.01
C LEU A 586 -16.68 4.84 -17.22
N VAL A 587 -16.11 3.73 -17.70
CA VAL A 587 -14.69 3.65 -18.07
C VAL A 587 -14.37 4.59 -19.22
N LEU A 588 -15.18 4.60 -20.28
CA LEU A 588 -15.02 5.50 -21.41
C LEU A 588 -15.19 6.97 -20.98
N PHE A 589 -16.21 7.28 -20.17
CA PHE A 589 -16.43 8.62 -19.61
C PHE A 589 -15.23 9.08 -18.77
N HIS A 590 -14.62 8.19 -17.97
CA HIS A 590 -13.37 8.47 -17.24
C HIS A 590 -12.15 8.71 -18.15
N VAL A 591 -12.17 8.25 -19.40
CA VAL A 591 -11.16 8.59 -20.41
C VAL A 591 -11.49 9.94 -21.07
N TRP A 592 -12.76 10.19 -21.40
CA TRP A 592 -13.20 11.40 -22.09
C TRP A 592 -12.90 12.70 -21.33
N VAL A 593 -12.88 12.68 -19.98
CA VAL A 593 -12.56 13.86 -19.17
C VAL A 593 -11.09 14.31 -19.27
N VAL A 594 -10.19 13.48 -19.82
CA VAL A 594 -8.75 13.80 -20.03
C VAL A 594 -8.37 13.73 -21.51
N ALA A 595 -8.77 12.68 -22.23
CA ALA A 595 -8.51 12.51 -23.66
C ALA A 595 -9.50 13.30 -24.55
N TYR A 596 -10.02 14.44 -24.09
CA TYR A 596 -11.11 15.16 -24.76
C TYR A 596 -10.73 15.69 -26.15
N ALA A 597 -9.45 15.99 -26.40
CA ALA A 597 -8.95 16.39 -27.70
C ALA A 597 -9.04 15.25 -28.75
N PHE A 598 -8.88 14.00 -28.32
CA PHE A 598 -8.73 12.83 -29.20
C PHE A 598 -10.03 12.06 -29.46
N VAL A 599 -11.05 12.24 -28.60
CA VAL A 599 -12.24 11.39 -28.61
C VAL A 599 -13.50 12.17 -29.03
N PRO A 600 -14.27 11.70 -30.04
CA PRO A 600 -15.51 12.35 -30.46
C PRO A 600 -16.50 12.56 -29.30
N GLY A 601 -16.90 13.81 -29.09
CA GLY A 601 -17.76 14.22 -27.97
C GLY A 601 -17.05 14.47 -26.64
N GLY A 602 -15.74 14.18 -26.55
CA GLY A 602 -14.89 14.49 -25.39
C GLY A 602 -14.97 15.94 -24.91
N PRO A 603 -14.96 16.97 -25.78
CA PRO A 603 -15.03 18.37 -25.35
C PRO A 603 -16.30 18.74 -24.57
N LEU A 604 -17.38 17.95 -24.67
CA LEU A 604 -18.61 18.16 -23.90
C LEU A 604 -18.47 17.79 -22.41
N VAL A 605 -17.41 17.05 -22.06
CA VAL A 605 -17.12 16.54 -20.72
C VAL A 605 -15.67 16.83 -20.29
N ARG A 606 -14.99 17.73 -20.99
CA ARG A 606 -13.64 18.21 -20.65
C ARG A 606 -13.56 18.56 -19.16
N GLU A 607 -12.57 18.01 -18.47
CA GLU A 607 -12.26 18.30 -17.05
C GLU A 607 -13.34 17.90 -16.01
N HIS A 608 -14.42 17.20 -16.41
CA HIS A 608 -15.56 16.88 -15.55
C HIS A 608 -15.46 15.54 -14.77
N THR A 609 -14.36 15.35 -14.02
CA THR A 609 -14.24 14.21 -13.08
C THR A 609 -15.31 14.25 -11.98
N ASP A 610 -15.80 15.43 -11.62
CA ASP A 610 -16.92 15.61 -10.69
C ASP A 610 -18.22 14.97 -11.21
N TRP A 611 -18.49 15.03 -12.53
CA TRP A 611 -19.63 14.36 -13.14
C TRP A 611 -19.45 12.83 -13.16
N VAL A 612 -18.23 12.33 -13.39
CA VAL A 612 -17.91 10.89 -13.33
C VAL A 612 -18.18 10.36 -11.91
N MET A 613 -17.68 11.05 -10.89
CA MET A 613 -17.89 10.72 -9.48
C MET A 613 -19.38 10.80 -9.08
N THR A 614 -20.08 11.83 -9.52
CA THR A 614 -21.53 11.99 -9.30
C THR A 614 -22.32 10.84 -9.94
N THR A 615 -22.01 10.48 -11.19
CA THR A 615 -22.68 9.41 -11.93
C THR A 615 -22.45 8.05 -11.28
N MET A 616 -21.20 7.76 -10.85
CA MET A 616 -20.85 6.58 -10.07
C MET A 616 -21.71 6.46 -8.81
N MET A 617 -21.80 7.53 -8.01
CA MET A 617 -22.57 7.51 -6.76
C MET A 617 -24.08 7.39 -7.01
N LEU A 618 -24.64 8.11 -7.99
CA LEU A 618 -26.05 7.97 -8.39
C LEU A 618 -26.40 6.53 -8.78
N PHE A 619 -25.54 5.88 -9.57
CA PHE A 619 -25.71 4.48 -9.96
C PHE A 619 -25.62 3.52 -8.77
N ILE A 620 -24.69 3.73 -7.83
CA ILE A 620 -24.66 2.99 -6.55
C ILE A 620 -25.97 3.21 -5.78
N GLY A 621 -26.51 4.43 -5.76
CA GLY A 621 -27.81 4.78 -5.17
C GLY A 621 -28.98 3.99 -5.77
N CYS A 622 -29.01 3.76 -7.09
CA CYS A 622 -29.96 2.85 -7.74
C CYS A 622 -29.83 1.40 -7.20
N GLY A 623 -28.60 0.95 -6.98
CA GLY A 623 -28.31 -0.33 -6.34
C GLY A 623 -28.85 -0.42 -4.91
N VAL A 624 -28.58 0.61 -4.10
CA VAL A 624 -29.06 0.73 -2.72
C VAL A 624 -30.59 0.63 -2.69
N PHE A 625 -31.30 1.45 -3.49
CA PHE A 625 -32.75 1.38 -3.64
C PHE A 625 -33.23 -0.03 -3.99
N SER A 626 -32.63 -0.65 -5.02
CA SER A 626 -32.97 -2.02 -5.47
C SER A 626 -32.64 -3.12 -4.43
N SER A 627 -31.81 -2.84 -3.44
CA SER A 627 -31.43 -3.76 -2.34
C SER A 627 -32.27 -3.60 -1.07
N VAL A 628 -32.83 -2.40 -0.83
CA VAL A 628 -33.63 -2.09 0.36
C VAL A 628 -35.06 -2.63 0.23
N SER A 629 -35.65 -2.59 -0.96
CA SER A 629 -37.03 -3.01 -1.29
C SER A 629 -37.30 -4.53 -1.23
N SER A 630 -36.80 -5.22 -0.20
CA SER A 630 -36.96 -6.67 0.01
C SER A 630 -37.97 -6.96 1.13
N THR A 631 -38.82 -7.98 0.97
CA THR A 631 -40.00 -8.18 1.84
C THR A 631 -39.65 -8.77 3.22
N PRO A 632 -40.55 -8.65 4.23
CA PRO A 632 -40.35 -9.27 5.54
C PRO A 632 -40.13 -10.79 5.51
N LYS A 633 -40.72 -11.51 4.53
CA LYS A 633 -40.47 -12.95 4.32
C LYS A 633 -39.03 -13.20 3.86
N ALA A 634 -38.48 -12.37 2.98
CA ALA A 634 -37.09 -12.45 2.56
C ALA A 634 -36.13 -12.15 3.73
N GLN A 635 -36.43 -11.13 4.56
CA GLN A 635 -35.66 -10.85 5.78
C GLN A 635 -35.62 -12.05 6.74
N ARG A 636 -36.76 -12.71 7.00
CA ARG A 636 -36.84 -13.87 7.91
C ARG A 636 -36.05 -15.08 7.38
N LYS A 637 -36.02 -15.28 6.06
CA LYS A 637 -35.19 -16.31 5.40
C LYS A 637 -33.70 -15.96 5.43
N ARG A 638 -33.34 -14.66 5.31
CA ARG A 638 -31.97 -14.12 5.44
C ARG A 638 -31.41 -14.39 6.85
N LEU A 639 -32.20 -14.15 7.89
CA LEU A 639 -31.84 -14.42 9.29
C LEU A 639 -31.54 -15.90 9.54
N ASN A 640 -32.38 -16.81 9.05
CA ASN A 640 -32.18 -18.26 9.21
C ASN A 640 -30.99 -18.79 8.41
N ALA A 641 -30.66 -18.19 7.27
CA ALA A 641 -29.44 -18.51 6.53
C ALA A 641 -28.18 -17.99 7.26
N PHE A 642 -28.20 -16.73 7.71
CA PHE A 642 -27.15 -16.07 8.50
C PHE A 642 -26.71 -16.89 9.73
N LEU A 643 -27.66 -17.56 10.41
CA LEU A 643 -27.36 -18.46 11.52
C LEU A 643 -26.59 -19.73 11.11
N LYS A 644 -26.74 -20.21 9.87
CA LYS A 644 -25.96 -21.35 9.32
C LYS A 644 -24.61 -20.93 8.71
N THR A 645 -24.45 -19.68 8.26
CA THR A 645 -23.22 -19.21 7.59
C THR A 645 -22.00 -19.03 8.51
N ARG A 646 -22.19 -18.95 9.84
CA ARG A 646 -21.11 -18.61 10.81
C ARG A 646 -19.83 -19.44 10.69
N LYS A 647 -19.90 -20.67 10.15
CA LYS A 647 -18.75 -21.58 10.02
C LYS A 647 -17.67 -21.17 9.02
N GLN A 648 -18.01 -20.45 7.95
CA GLN A 648 -17.04 -20.15 6.87
C GLN A 648 -16.41 -18.75 7.00
N ARG A 649 -16.98 -17.88 7.83
CA ARG A 649 -16.56 -16.47 7.94
C ARG A 649 -15.18 -16.28 8.58
N SER A 650 -14.78 -17.18 9.49
CA SER A 650 -13.51 -17.07 10.22
C SER A 650 -12.31 -17.13 9.30
N HIS A 651 -12.28 -18.06 8.34
CA HIS A 651 -11.17 -18.18 7.38
C HIS A 651 -10.97 -16.93 6.53
N TYR A 652 -12.04 -16.31 6.03
CA TYR A 652 -11.94 -15.04 5.29
C TYR A 652 -11.45 -13.89 6.18
N LEU A 653 -11.86 -13.86 7.46
CA LEU A 653 -11.38 -12.86 8.42
C LEU A 653 -9.92 -13.10 8.84
N TYR A 654 -9.46 -14.35 8.93
CA TYR A 654 -8.04 -14.67 9.16
C TYR A 654 -7.17 -14.22 7.98
N VAL A 655 -7.58 -14.49 6.74
CA VAL A 655 -6.86 -14.00 5.55
C VAL A 655 -6.86 -12.47 5.52
N LEU A 656 -7.98 -11.83 5.84
CA LEU A 656 -8.03 -10.37 5.91
C LEU A 656 -7.07 -9.82 6.99
N GLY A 657 -7.02 -10.43 8.18
CA GLY A 657 -6.07 -10.05 9.23
C GLY A 657 -4.61 -10.22 8.81
N LEU A 658 -4.28 -11.31 8.12
CA LEU A 658 -2.95 -11.53 7.54
C LEU A 658 -2.60 -10.46 6.49
N LEU A 659 -3.55 -10.07 5.63
CA LEU A 659 -3.34 -9.00 4.64
C LEU A 659 -3.10 -7.63 5.29
N GLN A 660 -3.72 -7.34 6.44
CA GLN A 660 -3.43 -6.11 7.20
C GLN A 660 -2.04 -6.15 7.85
N LEU A 661 -1.60 -7.32 8.34
CA LEU A 661 -0.23 -7.47 8.85
C LEU A 661 0.79 -7.30 7.72
N PHE A 662 0.55 -7.92 6.56
CA PHE A 662 1.42 -7.73 5.39
C PHE A 662 1.44 -6.28 4.91
N SER A 663 0.31 -5.58 4.81
CA SER A 663 0.32 -4.16 4.40
C SER A 663 1.06 -3.26 5.38
N VAL A 664 0.98 -3.50 6.69
CA VAL A 664 1.78 -2.78 7.68
C VAL A 664 3.27 -3.11 7.56
N SER A 665 3.63 -4.39 7.37
CA SER A 665 5.03 -4.80 7.15
C SER A 665 5.62 -4.18 5.89
N ILE A 666 4.88 -4.20 4.77
CA ILE A 666 5.30 -3.57 3.51
C ILE A 666 5.47 -2.05 3.69
N ALA A 667 4.54 -1.40 4.38
CA ALA A 667 4.59 0.05 4.62
C ALA A 667 5.78 0.47 5.50
N TYR A 668 6.24 -0.41 6.39
CA TYR A 668 7.47 -0.21 7.17
C TYR A 668 8.72 -0.45 6.31
N LEU A 669 8.78 -1.55 5.56
CA LEU A 669 9.93 -1.92 4.72
C LEU A 669 10.17 -0.98 3.53
N ARG A 670 9.11 -0.38 2.97
CA ARG A 670 9.19 0.62 1.88
C ARG A 670 9.23 2.07 2.38
N PHE A 671 9.37 2.32 3.69
CA PHE A 671 9.35 3.70 4.21
C PHE A 671 10.55 4.49 3.67
N PRO A 672 10.37 5.66 3.03
CA PRO A 672 11.49 6.38 2.42
C PRO A 672 12.53 6.84 3.45
N THR A 673 13.81 6.59 3.17
CA THR A 673 14.93 6.93 4.05
C THR A 673 15.36 8.39 3.94
N TYR A 674 15.16 9.02 2.77
CA TYR A 674 15.50 10.41 2.47
C TYR A 674 16.99 10.78 2.70
N ASP A 675 17.90 9.81 2.60
CA ASP A 675 19.35 9.94 2.79
C ASP A 675 20.15 9.77 1.48
N TYR A 676 19.54 10.24 0.38
CA TYR A 676 20.02 9.98 -0.97
C TYR A 676 21.34 10.69 -1.30
N THR A 677 22.18 10.03 -2.10
CA THR A 677 23.52 10.51 -2.49
C THR A 677 23.58 10.76 -4.01
N PRO A 678 24.04 11.95 -4.45
CA PRO A 678 24.31 12.26 -5.86
C PRO A 678 25.63 11.62 -6.31
N TYR A 679 25.78 11.40 -7.62
CA TYR A 679 26.91 10.64 -8.19
C TYR A 679 28.24 11.40 -8.08
N HIS A 680 28.24 12.69 -8.43
CA HIS A 680 29.47 13.48 -8.62
C HIS A 680 29.62 14.60 -7.57
N LYS A 681 29.49 14.21 -6.30
CA LYS A 681 29.43 15.11 -5.15
C LYS A 681 30.70 15.96 -4.97
N ASP A 682 31.87 15.36 -5.05
CA ASP A 682 33.15 16.03 -4.77
C ASP A 682 33.48 17.07 -5.85
N ASP A 683 33.14 16.78 -7.11
CA ASP A 683 33.24 17.71 -8.23
C ASP A 683 32.10 18.74 -8.27
N LYS A 684 31.10 18.67 -7.37
CA LYS A 684 29.88 19.50 -7.39
C LYS A 684 29.19 19.54 -8.76
N ILE A 685 29.12 18.39 -9.43
CA ILE A 685 28.39 18.25 -10.69
C ILE A 685 26.94 17.84 -10.40
N LEU A 686 26.03 18.50 -11.09
CA LEU A 686 24.62 18.18 -11.19
C LEU A 686 24.36 17.59 -12.58
N THR A 687 23.98 16.32 -12.65
CA THR A 687 23.57 15.66 -13.90
C THR A 687 22.05 15.69 -14.00
N ALA A 688 21.52 16.46 -14.95
CA ALA A 688 20.07 16.64 -15.14
C ALA A 688 19.61 16.07 -16.49
N GLY A 689 18.50 15.34 -16.51
CA GLY A 689 17.93 14.75 -17.73
C GLY A 689 16.44 14.99 -17.91
N ILE A 690 15.97 14.82 -19.15
CA ILE A 690 14.55 14.84 -19.53
C ILE A 690 14.24 13.59 -20.35
N TRP A 691 13.05 13.02 -20.14
CA TRP A 691 12.59 11.87 -20.93
C TRP A 691 11.06 11.78 -21.00
N THR A 692 10.47 11.70 -22.21
CA THR A 692 9.06 11.31 -22.41
C THR A 692 8.94 9.79 -22.42
N VAL A 693 8.25 9.21 -21.44
CA VAL A 693 8.37 7.78 -21.12
C VAL A 693 7.24 6.91 -21.66
N HIS A 694 6.35 7.46 -22.50
CA HIS A 694 5.24 6.77 -23.18
C HIS A 694 4.47 5.83 -22.24
N PHE A 695 4.11 6.37 -21.07
CA PHE A 695 3.36 5.68 -20.01
C PHE A 695 4.01 4.37 -19.51
N SER A 696 5.35 4.29 -19.61
CA SER A 696 6.20 3.15 -19.24
C SER A 696 5.79 1.83 -19.91
N LEU A 697 5.37 1.89 -21.16
CA LEU A 697 5.19 0.74 -22.04
C LEU A 697 6.21 0.82 -23.18
N ASP A 698 6.85 -0.30 -23.52
CA ASP A 698 7.76 -0.38 -24.66
C ASP A 698 7.05 -0.77 -25.98
N ASN A 699 7.79 -0.72 -27.09
CA ASN A 699 7.27 -1.04 -28.44
C ASN A 699 6.69 -2.47 -28.57
N ASP A 700 6.99 -3.38 -27.65
CA ASP A 700 6.44 -4.74 -27.62
C ASP A 700 5.36 -4.88 -26.53
N MET A 701 4.83 -3.76 -26.03
CA MET A 701 3.78 -3.64 -25.01
C MET A 701 4.18 -4.23 -23.64
N TRP A 702 5.48 -4.23 -23.32
CA TRP A 702 5.98 -4.63 -22.00
C TRP A 702 6.10 -3.44 -21.06
N SER A 703 5.95 -3.71 -19.76
CA SER A 703 6.25 -2.77 -18.68
C SER A 703 7.75 -2.41 -18.70
N SER A 704 8.08 -1.16 -19.01
CA SER A 704 9.46 -0.73 -19.31
C SER A 704 10.24 -0.16 -18.12
N GLU A 705 9.61 -0.03 -16.95
CA GLU A 705 10.16 0.62 -15.74
C GLU A 705 11.56 0.13 -15.32
N TYR A 706 11.85 -1.17 -15.40
CA TYR A 706 13.18 -1.73 -15.08
C TYR A 706 14.27 -1.30 -16.07
N ARG A 707 13.94 -1.21 -17.37
CA ARG A 707 14.87 -0.78 -18.41
C ARG A 707 15.16 0.72 -18.30
N MET A 708 14.13 1.50 -17.96
CA MET A 708 14.27 2.93 -17.66
C MET A 708 15.20 3.17 -16.48
N ARG A 709 14.97 2.48 -15.35
CA ARG A 709 15.86 2.49 -14.18
C ARG A 709 17.31 2.24 -14.57
N ASP A 710 17.56 1.16 -15.32
CA ASP A 710 18.93 0.78 -15.68
C ASP A 710 19.62 1.87 -16.49
N LEU A 711 18.91 2.52 -17.44
CA LEU A 711 19.47 3.63 -18.20
C LEU A 711 19.74 4.86 -17.32
N ILE A 712 18.79 5.28 -16.49
CA ILE A 712 18.91 6.46 -15.61
C ILE A 712 20.08 6.27 -14.63
N LYS A 713 20.23 5.06 -14.08
CA LYS A 713 21.32 4.67 -13.17
C LYS A 713 22.67 4.67 -13.86
N GLU A 714 22.76 4.04 -15.04
CA GLU A 714 24.02 3.91 -15.77
C GLU A 714 24.48 5.21 -16.46
N MET A 715 23.56 6.16 -16.70
CA MET A 715 23.85 7.54 -17.12
C MET A 715 24.17 8.49 -15.97
N GLU A 716 24.18 8.01 -14.71
CA GLU A 716 24.57 8.77 -13.52
C GLU A 716 23.71 10.04 -13.29
N ILE A 717 22.40 9.95 -13.55
CA ILE A 717 21.50 11.11 -13.49
C ILE A 717 21.10 11.42 -12.04
N ASP A 718 21.34 12.67 -11.62
CA ASP A 718 20.98 13.16 -10.29
C ASP A 718 19.56 13.75 -10.24
N VAL A 719 19.09 14.37 -11.32
CA VAL A 719 17.75 14.97 -11.42
C VAL A 719 17.15 14.61 -12.77
N ILE A 720 15.90 14.11 -12.80
CA ILE A 720 15.23 13.77 -14.05
C ILE A 720 13.77 14.26 -14.06
N GLY A 721 13.41 14.95 -15.15
CA GLY A 721 12.01 15.19 -15.51
C GLY A 721 11.50 14.02 -16.35
N LEU A 722 10.36 13.45 -15.97
CA LEU A 722 9.66 12.40 -16.74
C LEU A 722 8.33 12.96 -17.24
N LEU A 723 8.01 12.77 -18.51
CA LEU A 723 6.78 13.24 -19.14
C LEU A 723 5.94 12.05 -19.61
N GLU A 724 4.63 12.24 -19.75
CA GLU A 724 3.65 11.16 -19.93
C GLU A 724 3.70 10.16 -18.76
N SER A 725 3.68 10.72 -17.55
CA SER A 725 3.90 10.00 -16.29
C SER A 725 2.63 9.72 -15.48
N ASP A 726 1.44 10.21 -15.88
CA ASP A 726 0.18 9.91 -15.18
C ASP A 726 -0.32 8.50 -15.51
N LEU A 727 -0.04 7.60 -14.57
CA LEU A 727 -0.38 6.17 -14.64
C LEU A 727 -1.52 5.76 -13.70
N GLN A 728 -2.12 6.71 -12.98
CA GLN A 728 -3.13 6.44 -11.94
C GLN A 728 -4.56 6.54 -12.49
N ARG A 729 -4.77 5.90 -13.64
CA ARG A 729 -6.06 5.78 -14.35
C ARG A 729 -6.32 4.32 -14.74
N ILE A 730 -7.60 3.95 -14.93
CA ILE A 730 -7.99 2.59 -15.38
C ILE A 730 -7.27 2.18 -16.68
N ILE A 731 -7.11 3.10 -17.64
CA ILE A 731 -6.39 2.86 -18.91
C ILE A 731 -4.89 2.55 -18.72
N MET A 732 -4.33 2.88 -17.55
CA MET A 732 -2.94 2.63 -17.18
C MET A 732 -2.82 1.55 -16.07
N GLY A 733 -3.90 0.82 -15.78
CA GLY A 733 -3.93 -0.20 -14.72
C GLY A 733 -3.84 0.34 -13.29
N ASN A 734 -3.99 1.67 -13.12
CA ASN A 734 -3.77 2.42 -11.87
C ASN A 734 -2.40 2.10 -11.24
N ARG A 735 -1.31 2.37 -11.96
CA ARG A 735 0.07 2.18 -11.47
C ARG A 735 0.80 3.51 -11.37
N ASP A 736 2.06 3.47 -10.98
CA ASP A 736 2.93 4.63 -10.83
C ASP A 736 4.40 4.18 -10.87
N THR A 737 5.01 4.28 -12.05
CA THR A 737 6.43 3.98 -12.28
C THR A 737 7.35 4.87 -11.45
N THR A 738 6.93 6.09 -11.10
CA THR A 738 7.80 7.03 -10.39
C THR A 738 8.08 6.57 -8.96
N GLN A 739 7.16 5.84 -8.31
CA GLN A 739 7.40 5.17 -7.01
C GLN A 739 8.52 4.12 -7.12
N PHE A 740 8.50 3.30 -8.17
CA PHE A 740 9.53 2.29 -8.41
C PHE A 740 10.90 2.93 -8.64
N LEU A 741 10.97 3.95 -9.51
CA LEU A 741 12.21 4.65 -9.81
C LEU A 741 12.77 5.38 -8.59
N ALA A 742 11.91 6.05 -7.81
CA ALA A 742 12.32 6.76 -6.60
C ALA A 742 12.90 5.83 -5.52
N GLU A 743 12.28 4.66 -5.32
CA GLU A 743 12.73 3.66 -4.34
C GLU A 743 14.02 2.93 -4.78
N ASP A 744 14.12 2.46 -6.02
CA ASP A 744 15.29 1.69 -6.49
C ASP A 744 16.52 2.60 -6.72
N LEU A 745 16.32 3.79 -7.29
CA LEU A 745 17.43 4.73 -7.55
C LEU A 745 17.84 5.55 -6.31
N GLY A 746 17.02 5.59 -5.27
CA GLY A 746 17.18 6.48 -4.11
C GLY A 746 17.07 7.93 -4.54
N MET A 747 15.83 8.41 -4.73
CA MET A 747 15.50 9.77 -5.15
C MET A 747 14.25 10.28 -4.41
N TYR A 748 14.20 11.59 -4.12
CA TYR A 748 12.97 12.31 -3.84
C TYR A 748 12.13 12.32 -5.12
N VAL A 749 10.81 12.27 -4.97
CA VAL A 749 9.86 12.33 -6.09
C VAL A 749 8.78 13.37 -5.82
N ASP A 750 8.54 14.22 -6.81
CA ASP A 750 7.28 14.93 -7.00
C ASP A 750 6.54 14.31 -8.20
N TYR A 751 5.37 13.75 -7.92
CA TYR A 751 4.50 13.07 -8.89
C TYR A 751 3.84 14.02 -9.90
N GLY A 752 3.90 15.34 -9.65
CA GLY A 752 3.21 16.35 -10.46
C GLY A 752 1.70 16.41 -10.22
N PRO A 753 0.94 17.07 -11.12
CA PRO A 753 -0.51 17.21 -10.99
C PRO A 753 -1.21 15.85 -10.93
N GLY A 754 -2.06 15.65 -9.91
CA GLY A 754 -2.81 14.40 -9.73
C GLY A 754 -3.77 14.07 -10.90
N PRO A 755 -4.26 12.82 -11.01
CA PRO A 755 -5.11 12.39 -12.13
C PRO A 755 -6.43 13.16 -12.27
N ASN A 756 -6.92 13.75 -11.17
CA ASN A 756 -8.06 14.66 -11.14
C ASN A 756 -7.77 16.06 -11.72
N LYS A 757 -6.57 16.31 -12.27
CA LYS A 757 -6.15 17.55 -12.94
C LYS A 757 -6.10 17.45 -14.47
N HIS A 758 -6.50 16.30 -15.03
CA HIS A 758 -6.75 16.11 -16.48
C HIS A 758 -5.57 16.40 -17.41
N THR A 759 -4.36 16.02 -17.01
CA THR A 759 -3.15 16.08 -17.85
C THR A 759 -2.58 14.67 -18.06
N TRP A 760 -1.65 14.50 -19.01
CA TRP A 760 -0.86 13.26 -19.15
C TRP A 760 0.27 13.10 -18.12
N GLY A 761 0.45 14.09 -17.25
CA GLY A 761 1.44 14.08 -16.18
C GLY A 761 2.84 14.50 -16.60
N CYS A 762 3.50 15.18 -15.68
CA CYS A 762 4.95 15.36 -15.67
C CYS A 762 5.42 15.16 -14.22
N ALA A 763 6.54 14.48 -14.02
CA ALA A 763 7.08 14.16 -12.70
C ALA A 763 8.55 14.59 -12.59
N LEU A 764 8.99 14.89 -11.39
CA LEU A 764 10.37 15.25 -11.06
C LEU A 764 10.94 14.25 -10.06
N LEU A 765 12.04 13.59 -10.41
CA LEU A 765 12.83 12.79 -9.48
C LEU A 765 14.18 13.47 -9.25
N SER A 766 14.65 13.48 -8.01
CA SER A 766 15.87 14.19 -7.62
C SER A 766 16.63 13.46 -6.52
N LYS A 767 17.94 13.31 -6.65
CA LYS A 767 18.85 12.88 -5.56
C LYS A 767 19.09 13.98 -4.52
N PHE A 768 18.76 15.22 -4.87
CA PHE A 768 18.81 16.38 -3.97
C PHE A 768 17.45 16.65 -3.32
N PRO A 769 17.40 17.14 -2.06
CA PRO A 769 16.15 17.46 -1.38
C PRO A 769 15.28 18.46 -2.18
N ILE A 770 14.02 18.10 -2.40
CA ILE A 770 13.01 19.02 -2.93
C ILE A 770 12.53 19.88 -1.76
N VAL A 771 12.93 21.15 -1.74
CA VAL A 771 12.63 22.09 -0.65
C VAL A 771 11.20 22.63 -0.76
N ASN A 772 10.78 22.91 -1.99
CA ASN A 772 9.45 23.41 -2.34
C ASN A 772 9.13 22.98 -3.78
N SER A 773 7.88 22.71 -4.09
CA SER A 773 7.41 22.61 -5.47
C SER A 773 6.01 23.15 -5.65
N THR A 774 5.69 23.62 -6.85
CA THR A 774 4.39 24.17 -7.21
C THR A 774 3.98 23.61 -8.56
N HIS A 775 2.73 23.16 -8.65
CA HIS A 775 2.16 22.61 -9.88
C HIS A 775 1.36 23.69 -10.61
N HIS A 776 1.63 23.84 -11.90
CA HIS A 776 0.96 24.77 -12.79
C HIS A 776 0.20 23.98 -13.85
N LEU A 777 -1.07 24.34 -14.05
CA LEU A 777 -1.86 23.96 -15.22
C LEU A 777 -1.88 25.16 -16.15
N LEU A 778 -1.24 25.05 -17.30
CA LEU A 778 -1.04 26.21 -18.18
C LEU A 778 -2.27 26.46 -19.06
N PRO A 779 -2.44 27.69 -19.61
CA PRO A 779 -3.61 28.02 -20.39
C PRO A 779 -3.81 27.09 -21.59
N SER A 780 -5.03 26.61 -21.77
CA SER A 780 -5.42 25.76 -22.89
C SER A 780 -6.86 26.10 -23.31
N PRO A 781 -7.06 27.07 -24.22
CA PRO A 781 -8.40 27.43 -24.68
C PRO A 781 -9.04 26.40 -25.63
N VAL A 782 -8.24 25.59 -26.34
CA VAL A 782 -8.75 24.65 -27.36
C VAL A 782 -8.25 23.23 -27.13
N GLY A 783 -6.93 23.08 -27.04
CA GLY A 783 -6.20 21.82 -27.01
C GLY A 783 -6.06 21.20 -25.63
N GLU A 784 -4.90 20.60 -25.37
CA GLU A 784 -4.58 19.88 -24.13
C GLU A 784 -4.09 20.79 -22.98
N LEU A 785 -4.57 20.50 -21.77
CA LEU A 785 -4.04 20.98 -20.50
C LEU A 785 -2.57 20.55 -20.26
N ALA A 786 -1.65 21.45 -20.55
CA ALA A 786 -0.22 21.28 -20.33
C ALA A 786 0.18 21.42 -18.84
N PRO A 787 0.79 20.39 -18.22
CA PRO A 787 1.28 20.44 -16.84
C PRO A 787 2.73 20.98 -16.75
N ALA A 788 3.01 21.76 -15.70
CA ALA A 788 4.38 22.06 -15.28
C ALA A 788 4.59 21.90 -13.76
N ILE A 789 5.81 21.51 -13.38
CA ILE A 789 6.33 21.60 -12.01
C ILE A 789 7.35 22.75 -11.97
N HIS A 790 7.23 23.66 -11.00
CA HIS A 790 8.32 24.54 -10.57
C HIS A 790 8.80 24.06 -9.20
N ALA A 791 9.97 23.43 -9.14
CA ALA A 791 10.60 22.97 -7.91
C ALA A 791 11.84 23.80 -7.55
N THR A 792 12.16 23.88 -6.27
CA THR A 792 13.43 24.39 -5.74
C THR A 792 14.15 23.25 -5.02
N LEU A 793 15.37 22.96 -5.45
CA LEU A 793 16.23 21.90 -4.93
C LEU A 793 17.39 22.49 -4.11
N ASP A 794 17.78 21.82 -3.02
CA ASP A 794 19.04 22.12 -2.31
C ASP A 794 20.18 21.30 -2.92
N VAL A 795 20.94 21.92 -3.81
CA VAL A 795 22.01 21.27 -4.58
C VAL A 795 23.36 21.72 -4.04
N TYR A 796 24.00 20.87 -3.24
CA TYR A 796 25.29 21.14 -2.59
C TYR A 796 25.32 22.43 -1.72
N GLY A 797 24.17 22.85 -1.18
CA GLY A 797 24.01 24.08 -0.41
C GLY A 797 23.60 25.30 -1.24
N GLU A 798 23.38 25.16 -2.55
CA GLU A 798 22.87 26.19 -3.45
C GLU A 798 21.43 25.87 -3.87
N MET A 799 20.53 26.85 -3.77
CA MET A 799 19.12 26.68 -4.12
C MET A 799 18.92 26.85 -5.63
N ILE A 800 18.67 25.75 -6.34
CA ILE A 800 18.49 25.71 -7.79
C ILE A 800 17.01 25.45 -8.11
N ASP A 801 16.45 26.22 -9.04
CA ASP A 801 15.09 25.97 -9.53
C ASP A 801 15.10 24.98 -10.71
N VAL A 802 14.24 23.96 -10.64
CA VAL A 802 14.04 23.01 -11.73
C VAL A 802 12.59 23.10 -12.19
N PHE A 803 12.43 23.38 -13.48
CA PHE A 803 11.15 23.40 -14.16
C PHE A 803 11.00 22.12 -14.98
N VAL A 804 9.94 21.35 -14.76
CA VAL A 804 9.57 20.21 -15.62
C VAL A 804 8.30 20.56 -16.36
N PHE A 805 8.25 20.38 -17.68
CA PHE A 805 7.12 20.84 -18.49
C PHE A 805 6.80 19.94 -19.69
N HIS A 806 5.52 19.60 -19.84
CA HIS A 806 4.99 18.93 -21.03
C HIS A 806 4.10 19.91 -21.81
N SER A 807 4.54 20.38 -22.97
CA SER A 807 3.78 21.28 -23.85
C SER A 807 2.57 20.60 -24.46
N GLY A 808 1.52 21.39 -24.75
CA GLY A 808 0.44 21.00 -25.62
C GLY A 808 0.91 20.70 -27.06
N GLN A 809 0.02 20.07 -27.82
CA GLN A 809 0.31 19.43 -29.11
C GLN A 809 0.62 20.40 -30.27
N GLU A 810 1.05 19.86 -31.41
CA GLU A 810 1.36 20.67 -32.59
C GLU A 810 0.10 21.36 -33.16
N GLU A 811 -1.02 20.64 -33.12
CA GLU A 811 -2.32 20.95 -33.69
C GLU A 811 -2.97 22.22 -33.10
N ASP A 812 -2.55 22.65 -31.90
CA ASP A 812 -3.07 23.82 -31.19
C ASP A 812 -1.99 24.93 -31.00
N PRO A 813 -1.65 25.71 -32.05
CA PRO A 813 -0.63 26.77 -31.97
C PRO A 813 -0.90 27.86 -30.92
N GLU A 814 -2.17 28.20 -30.67
CA GLU A 814 -2.55 29.24 -29.70
C GLU A 814 -2.34 28.78 -28.25
N ASP A 815 -2.71 27.53 -27.94
CA ASP A 815 -2.40 26.88 -26.66
C ASP A 815 -0.89 26.89 -26.45
N ARG A 816 -0.10 26.39 -27.41
CA ARG A 816 1.37 26.42 -27.32
C ARG A 816 1.94 27.84 -27.12
N ARG A 817 1.40 28.86 -27.80
CA ARG A 817 1.82 30.27 -27.63
C ARG A 817 1.55 30.76 -26.20
N LEU A 818 0.34 30.56 -25.68
CA LEU A 818 -0.04 30.98 -24.33
C LEU A 818 0.74 30.25 -23.25
N GLN A 819 0.99 28.95 -23.43
CA GLN A 819 1.81 28.12 -22.55
C GLN A 819 3.26 28.61 -22.54
N THR A 820 3.83 28.89 -23.72
CA THR A 820 5.18 29.44 -23.90
C THR A 820 5.33 30.79 -23.19
N GLU A 821 4.38 31.71 -23.39
CA GLU A 821 4.40 33.03 -22.76
C GLU A 821 4.26 32.97 -21.24
N TYR A 822 3.45 32.04 -20.71
CA TYR A 822 3.27 31.85 -19.27
C TYR A 822 4.56 31.32 -18.63
N LEU A 823 5.10 30.21 -19.15
CA LEU A 823 6.25 29.55 -18.53
C LEU A 823 7.54 30.35 -18.71
N SER A 824 7.73 31.05 -19.84
CA SER A 824 8.87 31.97 -20.00
C SER A 824 8.85 33.10 -18.97
N LYS A 825 7.68 33.68 -18.65
CA LYS A 825 7.54 34.68 -17.57
C LYS A 825 7.76 34.07 -16.19
N LEU A 826 7.29 32.85 -15.94
CA LEU A 826 7.51 32.14 -14.67
C LEU A 826 9.00 31.86 -14.45
N MET A 827 9.70 31.29 -15.43
CA MET A 827 11.15 31.10 -15.38
C MET A 827 11.88 32.43 -15.18
N GLY A 828 11.52 33.46 -15.95
CA GLY A 828 12.07 34.82 -15.84
C GLY A 828 11.94 35.43 -14.46
N SER A 829 10.85 35.15 -13.75
CA SER A 829 10.59 35.66 -12.39
C SER A 829 11.54 35.11 -11.32
N SER A 830 12.18 33.95 -11.56
CA SER A 830 13.12 33.39 -10.60
C SER A 830 14.51 34.07 -10.69
N PRO A 831 15.04 34.60 -9.57
CA PRO A 831 16.40 35.13 -9.49
C PRO A 831 17.47 34.04 -9.23
N ARG A 832 17.05 32.78 -9.04
CA ARG A 832 17.94 31.66 -8.73
C ARG A 832 18.56 31.07 -10.01
N PRO A 833 19.69 30.36 -9.92
CA PRO A 833 20.11 29.46 -10.99
C PRO A 833 18.97 28.50 -11.32
N SER A 834 18.73 28.22 -12.60
CA SER A 834 17.57 27.41 -13.03
C SER A 834 17.88 26.46 -14.18
N ILE A 835 17.13 25.37 -14.24
CA ILE A 835 17.11 24.40 -15.35
C ILE A 835 15.65 24.18 -15.77
N LEU A 836 15.38 24.16 -17.08
CA LEU A 836 14.15 23.63 -17.67
C LEU A 836 14.44 22.26 -18.26
N LEU A 837 13.55 21.30 -17.99
CA LEU A 837 13.55 19.93 -18.49
C LEU A 837 12.18 19.71 -19.16
N SER A 838 12.09 19.81 -20.48
CA SER A 838 10.79 19.95 -21.13
C SER A 838 10.66 19.35 -22.53
N TYR A 839 9.42 19.06 -22.90
CA TYR A 839 8.99 18.74 -24.26
C TYR A 839 8.25 19.96 -24.85
N LEU A 840 8.77 20.56 -25.91
CA LEU A 840 8.37 21.90 -26.38
C LEU A 840 7.70 21.93 -27.77
N VAL A 841 7.79 20.85 -28.55
CA VAL A 841 7.22 20.75 -29.92
C VAL A 841 7.61 21.96 -30.78
N THR A 842 8.91 22.21 -30.92
CA THR A 842 9.44 23.37 -31.62
C THR A 842 10.81 23.08 -32.24
N LYS A 843 11.19 23.83 -33.28
CA LYS A 843 12.54 23.76 -33.86
C LYS A 843 13.46 24.77 -33.20
N PRO A 844 14.76 24.46 -33.05
CA PRO A 844 15.75 25.42 -32.60
C PRO A 844 15.74 26.65 -33.51
N LEU A 845 15.86 27.84 -32.91
CA LEU A 845 15.87 29.16 -33.58
C LEU A 845 14.55 29.57 -34.27
N GLU A 846 13.50 28.73 -34.31
CA GLU A 846 12.24 29.01 -35.01
C GLU A 846 11.05 29.28 -34.05
N GLY A 847 10.20 30.25 -34.39
CA GLY A 847 8.93 30.49 -33.70
C GLY A 847 9.06 30.65 -32.18
N ASN A 848 8.32 29.83 -31.42
CA ASN A 848 8.24 29.86 -29.96
C ASN A 848 9.61 29.64 -29.27
N TYR A 849 10.59 28.99 -29.93
CA TYR A 849 11.97 28.90 -29.42
C TYR A 849 12.52 30.28 -29.00
N ASN A 850 12.25 31.33 -29.78
CA ASN A 850 12.74 32.68 -29.52
C ASN A 850 12.02 33.38 -28.35
N THR A 851 10.98 32.75 -27.78
CA THR A 851 10.36 33.15 -26.51
C THR A 851 10.91 32.32 -25.34
N TRP A 852 11.16 31.02 -25.57
CA TRP A 852 11.81 30.12 -24.60
C TRP A 852 13.26 30.53 -24.28
N VAL A 853 14.02 30.95 -25.28
CA VAL A 853 15.41 31.41 -25.19
C VAL A 853 15.41 32.92 -25.46
N SER A 854 15.07 33.69 -24.42
CA SER A 854 14.82 35.14 -24.51
C SER A 854 15.20 35.88 -23.24
N GLU A 855 15.39 37.20 -23.34
CA GLU A 855 15.54 38.08 -22.16
C GLU A 855 14.38 37.96 -21.15
N THR A 856 13.16 37.65 -21.63
CA THR A 856 11.98 37.44 -20.76
C THR A 856 12.15 36.22 -19.86
N SER A 857 12.75 35.15 -20.37
CA SER A 857 13.04 33.92 -19.62
C SER A 857 14.34 33.99 -18.81
N GLY A 858 15.34 34.71 -19.35
CA GLY A 858 16.73 34.64 -18.94
C GLY A 858 17.42 33.29 -19.25
N MET A 859 16.79 32.38 -19.99
CA MET A 859 17.28 31.02 -20.23
C MET A 859 18.19 30.92 -21.46
N HIS A 860 19.10 29.96 -21.44
CA HIS A 860 19.99 29.58 -22.54
C HIS A 860 19.78 28.11 -22.90
N ASP A 861 19.93 27.77 -24.18
CA ASP A 861 19.84 26.38 -24.66
C ASP A 861 21.08 25.55 -24.30
N ILE A 862 20.87 24.29 -23.92
CA ILE A 862 21.90 23.28 -23.69
C ILE A 862 22.80 23.04 -24.92
N ASP A 863 22.33 23.27 -26.16
CA ASP A 863 23.19 23.38 -27.35
C ASP A 863 22.47 24.03 -28.56
N PRO A 864 22.60 25.35 -28.80
CA PRO A 864 21.99 26.00 -29.98
C PRO A 864 22.43 25.46 -31.35
N SER A 865 23.51 24.66 -31.41
CA SER A 865 23.99 24.04 -32.66
C SER A 865 23.40 22.65 -32.93
N ASP A 866 22.65 22.08 -31.97
CA ASP A 866 21.83 20.91 -32.22
C ASP A 866 20.50 21.32 -32.86
N TRP A 867 20.50 21.29 -34.19
CA TRP A 867 19.37 21.61 -35.06
C TRP A 867 18.36 20.46 -35.21
N ASP A 868 18.72 19.23 -34.83
CA ASP A 868 17.91 18.02 -35.02
C ASP A 868 17.09 17.69 -33.75
N ARG A 869 16.52 18.73 -33.15
CA ARG A 869 15.60 18.64 -32.00
C ARG A 869 14.22 19.15 -32.38
N TRP A 870 13.23 18.58 -31.73
CA TRP A 870 11.82 18.85 -31.97
C TRP A 870 11.01 18.73 -30.67
N CYS A 871 11.14 17.56 -30.04
CA CYS A 871 10.48 17.20 -28.81
C CYS A 871 11.18 17.80 -27.59
N GLU A 872 12.29 17.21 -27.18
CA GLU A 872 12.91 17.46 -25.88
C GLU A 872 13.98 18.56 -25.89
N TYR A 873 14.00 19.33 -24.81
CA TYR A 873 14.90 20.44 -24.57
C TYR A 873 15.35 20.47 -23.11
N ILE A 874 16.62 20.81 -22.92
CA ILE A 874 17.16 21.30 -21.66
C ILE A 874 17.53 22.76 -21.86
N LEU A 875 17.02 23.66 -21.03
CA LEU A 875 17.47 25.06 -20.97
C LEU A 875 18.04 25.35 -19.58
N TYR A 876 18.91 26.34 -19.44
CA TYR A 876 19.52 26.70 -18.16
C TYR A 876 19.83 28.19 -18.04
N LYS A 877 19.93 28.69 -16.79
CA LYS A 877 20.47 30.02 -16.48
C LYS A 877 21.20 30.04 -15.14
N GLY A 878 22.16 30.95 -14.99
CA GLY A 878 22.90 31.12 -13.74
C GLY A 878 23.79 29.94 -13.32
N LEU A 879 23.93 28.91 -14.16
CA LEU A 879 24.77 27.73 -13.97
C LEU A 879 25.76 27.61 -15.12
N LYS A 880 26.92 26.99 -14.89
CA LYS A 880 27.86 26.61 -15.95
C LYS A 880 27.56 25.20 -16.46
N ARG A 881 27.08 25.08 -17.71
CA ARG A 881 27.01 23.82 -18.46
C ARG A 881 28.43 23.30 -18.72
N THR A 882 28.73 22.06 -18.36
CA THR A 882 30.00 21.38 -18.68
C THR A 882 29.87 20.38 -19.83
N GLY A 883 28.69 19.78 -20.03
CA GLY A 883 28.46 18.87 -21.14
C GLY A 883 26.99 18.56 -21.45
N TYR A 884 26.77 17.94 -22.61
CA TYR A 884 25.48 17.55 -23.16
C TYR A 884 25.59 16.20 -23.92
N ALA A 885 24.58 15.34 -23.75
CA ALA A 885 24.48 14.05 -24.44
C ALA A 885 23.02 13.72 -24.83
N ARG A 886 22.85 13.07 -25.98
CA ARG A 886 21.60 12.47 -26.44
C ARG A 886 21.78 10.96 -26.53
N VAL A 887 21.03 10.19 -25.75
CA VAL A 887 21.20 8.73 -25.62
C VAL A 887 20.01 8.00 -26.22
N SER A 888 20.27 7.07 -27.14
CA SER A 888 19.22 6.38 -27.90
C SER A 888 18.25 5.64 -26.99
N ARG A 889 16.97 5.64 -27.40
CA ARG A 889 15.84 5.09 -26.65
C ARG A 889 15.72 3.57 -26.62
N SER A 890 16.57 2.86 -27.37
CA SER A 890 16.38 1.43 -27.64
C SER A 890 14.94 1.19 -28.16
N THR A 891 14.19 0.26 -27.57
CA THR A 891 12.76 0.05 -27.84
C THR A 891 11.81 0.60 -26.76
N ILE A 892 12.31 1.36 -25.78
CA ILE A 892 11.58 1.73 -24.55
C ILE A 892 10.42 2.71 -24.78
N THR A 893 10.64 3.71 -25.63
CA THR A 893 9.74 4.84 -25.91
C THR A 893 10.08 5.37 -27.31
N ASP A 894 9.44 6.45 -27.78
CA ASP A 894 9.62 7.08 -29.09
C ASP A 894 10.65 8.23 -29.12
N THR A 895 10.96 8.81 -27.96
CA THR A 895 11.95 9.88 -27.70
C THR A 895 13.26 9.36 -27.11
N GLU A 896 14.39 9.96 -27.47
CA GLU A 896 15.67 9.73 -26.79
C GLU A 896 15.66 10.17 -25.33
N LEU A 897 16.71 9.84 -24.59
CA LEU A 897 17.02 10.48 -23.30
C LEU A 897 18.01 11.62 -23.55
N GLN A 898 17.65 12.86 -23.20
CA GLN A 898 18.60 13.99 -23.20
C GLN A 898 19.16 14.25 -21.80
N VAL A 899 20.47 14.51 -21.70
CA VAL A 899 21.18 14.74 -20.42
C VAL A 899 22.18 15.89 -20.51
N GLY A 900 22.13 16.82 -19.56
CA GLY A 900 23.09 17.91 -19.37
C GLY A 900 23.85 17.76 -18.04
N LYS A 901 25.15 18.09 -18.03
CA LYS A 901 25.96 18.22 -16.82
C LYS A 901 26.22 19.70 -16.51
N PHE A 902 26.07 20.08 -15.24
CA PHE A 902 26.20 21.44 -14.74
C PHE A 902 27.15 21.49 -13.54
N LYS A 903 28.03 22.50 -13.51
CA LYS A 903 28.93 22.80 -12.38
C LYS A 903 28.26 23.80 -11.45
N VAL A 904 28.00 23.37 -10.21
CA VAL A 904 27.31 24.18 -9.19
C VAL A 904 28.31 25.13 -8.51
N GLY A 905 27.88 26.37 -8.22
CA GLY A 905 28.74 27.47 -7.77
C GLY A 905 29.52 28.20 -8.88
N GLU A 906 29.43 27.76 -10.14
CA GLU A 906 30.00 28.47 -11.30
C GLU A 906 28.89 28.95 -12.25
N LYS A 907 29.07 30.14 -12.84
CA LYS A 907 28.14 30.73 -13.81
C LYS A 907 28.67 30.57 -15.23
N ALA A 908 27.77 30.35 -16.19
CA ALA A 908 28.10 30.46 -17.60
C ALA A 908 28.53 31.89 -17.97
N SER A 909 29.29 32.01 -19.06
CA SER A 909 29.65 33.32 -19.62
C SER A 909 28.43 34.00 -20.25
N GLU A 910 28.29 35.31 -20.05
CA GLU A 910 27.33 36.15 -20.76
C GLU A 910 27.66 36.20 -22.27
N ILE A 911 28.95 36.08 -22.63
CA ILE A 911 29.42 36.08 -24.01
C ILE A 911 29.11 34.73 -24.66
N GLU A 912 28.16 34.72 -25.59
CA GLU A 912 27.64 33.51 -26.23
C GLU A 912 28.73 32.66 -26.90
N SER A 913 29.67 33.30 -27.61
CA SER A 913 30.77 32.58 -28.29
C SER A 913 31.74 31.89 -27.33
N VAL A 914 31.82 32.35 -26.07
CA VAL A 914 32.59 31.68 -25.01
C VAL A 914 31.73 30.61 -24.35
N ARG A 915 30.47 30.91 -23.99
CA ARG A 915 29.53 29.96 -23.40
C ARG A 915 29.35 28.70 -24.25
N ASN A 916 29.30 28.86 -25.57
CA ASN A 916 29.11 27.78 -26.55
C ASN A 916 30.42 27.28 -27.18
N ALA A 917 31.59 27.68 -26.67
CA ALA A 917 32.86 27.13 -27.11
C ALA A 917 32.96 25.65 -26.69
N ARG A 918 33.19 24.76 -27.67
CA ARG A 918 33.38 23.32 -27.42
C ARG A 918 34.83 23.02 -27.07
N ILE A 919 35.02 22.09 -26.12
CA ILE A 919 36.32 21.55 -25.73
C ILE A 919 36.36 20.03 -25.99
N SER A 920 37.56 19.49 -26.17
CA SER A 920 37.76 18.04 -26.34
C SER A 920 37.77 17.33 -24.98
N GLU A 921 37.32 16.06 -24.94
CA GLU A 921 37.09 15.33 -23.69
C GLU A 921 38.37 15.14 -22.84
N ASP A 922 39.55 15.11 -23.47
CA ASP A 922 40.84 15.06 -22.79
C ASP A 922 41.10 16.27 -21.87
N GLN A 923 40.48 17.42 -22.17
CA GLN A 923 40.54 18.65 -21.37
C GLN A 923 39.54 18.66 -20.21
N VAL A 924 38.57 17.72 -20.20
CA VAL A 924 37.50 17.62 -19.21
C VAL A 924 37.95 16.73 -18.05
N PRO A 925 37.84 17.15 -16.77
CA PRO A 925 38.12 16.28 -15.61
C PRO A 925 37.23 15.04 -15.57
N GLU A 926 37.74 13.92 -15.05
CA GLU A 926 37.09 12.61 -15.17
C GLU A 926 35.65 12.57 -14.60
N GLY A 927 35.40 13.11 -13.40
CA GLY A 927 34.03 13.20 -12.82
C GLY A 927 33.06 14.11 -13.60
N MET A 928 33.57 14.97 -14.50
CA MET A 928 32.75 15.79 -15.38
C MET A 928 32.43 15.12 -16.72
N ARG A 929 33.10 14.01 -17.06
CA ARG A 929 32.84 13.23 -18.29
C ARG A 929 31.54 12.43 -18.17
N PHE A 930 30.95 12.04 -19.30
CA PHE A 930 29.83 11.09 -19.30
C PHE A 930 30.32 9.63 -19.36
N PRO A 931 29.48 8.63 -18.97
CA PRO A 931 29.87 7.23 -18.93
C PRO A 931 30.25 6.62 -20.28
N GLN A 932 31.53 6.28 -20.44
CA GLN A 932 32.12 5.78 -21.71
C GLN A 932 31.40 4.58 -22.34
N ARG A 933 30.67 3.79 -21.53
CA ARG A 933 29.94 2.58 -21.93
C ARG A 933 28.88 2.77 -23.01
N PHE A 934 28.43 4.01 -23.26
CA PHE A 934 27.43 4.31 -24.29
C PHE A 934 28.05 4.71 -25.64
N ARG A 935 29.39 4.74 -25.78
CA ARG A 935 30.06 4.91 -27.08
C ARG A 935 29.90 3.66 -27.96
N GLY A 936 29.93 3.83 -29.28
CA GLY A 936 29.87 2.73 -30.25
C GLY A 936 28.50 2.03 -30.25
N GLU A 937 28.48 0.70 -30.14
CA GLU A 937 27.23 -0.08 -30.04
C GLU A 937 26.49 0.12 -28.71
N GLY A 938 27.15 0.71 -27.70
CA GLY A 938 26.58 1.02 -26.40
C GLY A 938 26.19 -0.22 -25.58
N VAL A 939 25.12 -0.10 -24.78
CA VAL A 939 24.65 -1.15 -23.86
C VAL A 939 23.13 -1.31 -23.94
N ARG A 940 22.65 -2.55 -24.12
CA ARG A 940 21.21 -2.91 -24.20
C ARG A 940 20.41 -2.08 -25.24
N GLY A 941 21.08 -1.66 -26.31
CA GLY A 941 20.50 -0.82 -27.38
C GLY A 941 20.48 0.69 -27.07
N HIS A 942 21.08 1.11 -25.97
CA HIS A 942 21.30 2.51 -25.61
C HIS A 942 22.74 2.89 -25.96
N ALA A 943 22.92 3.94 -26.78
CA ALA A 943 24.21 4.48 -27.19
C ALA A 943 24.10 6.00 -27.35
N TYR A 944 25.22 6.72 -27.35
CA TYR A 944 25.24 8.12 -27.78
C TYR A 944 24.83 8.18 -29.26
N HIS A 945 23.84 9.02 -29.56
CA HIS A 945 23.30 9.15 -30.91
C HIS A 945 23.17 10.62 -31.32
N VAL A 946 22.94 10.86 -32.61
CA VAL A 946 23.07 12.16 -33.30
C VAL A 946 24.52 12.68 -33.37
N PHE A 947 25.32 12.50 -32.32
CA PHE A 947 26.71 12.99 -32.24
C PHE A 947 27.78 11.90 -32.07
N ASP A 948 27.38 10.64 -31.91
CA ASP A 948 28.22 9.47 -31.58
C ASP A 948 29.06 9.55 -30.27
N GLU A 949 29.24 10.76 -29.73
CA GLU A 949 29.88 11.05 -28.44
C GLU A 949 29.25 12.26 -27.73
N PRO A 950 29.48 12.45 -26.41
CA PRO A 950 29.02 13.63 -25.68
C PRO A 950 29.73 14.91 -26.13
N ARG A 951 29.04 16.04 -26.07
CA ARG A 951 29.60 17.38 -26.31
C ARG A 951 30.00 18.03 -24.98
N TYR A 952 31.17 18.66 -24.93
CA TYR A 952 31.68 19.37 -23.74
C TYR A 952 31.99 20.83 -24.04
N PHE A 953 31.91 21.67 -23.00
CA PHE A 953 32.00 23.14 -23.10
C PHE A 953 32.93 23.74 -22.03
N SER A 954 33.58 24.86 -22.38
CA SER A 954 34.64 25.52 -21.58
C SER A 954 34.17 26.25 -20.31
#